data_AF-A0A9W8GFL1-F1
#
_entry.id   AF-A0A9W8GFL1-F1
#
_cell.length_a   1.000
_cell.length_b   1.000
_cell.length_c   1.000
_cell.angle_alpha   90.00
_cell.angle_beta   90.00
_cell.angle_gamma   90.00
#
_symmetry.space_group_name_H-M   'P 1'
#
loop_
_entity.id
_entity.type
_entity.pdbx_description
1 polymer ?
#
loop_
_entity_poly.entity_id
_entity_poly.type
_entity_poly.pdbx_seq_one_letter_code
_entity_poly.pdbx_strand_id
1 'polypeptide(L)'
;MPAGLGTSARKFHSISLNRQPGVPFEGDEDGASPITDTAALSAQLLQSDATSAIAQLQRYGKAVPLPSRRSDGAGNAQRLRAPKNYMFAHAATGIPKFENRIPLAKREAVVAAKGDRSGQSGSGKDVAAIDPPEEEMATSAGEDAFFHRTDALGIADGVGGWAGVKDADPSLFARRLMHHVSLEIQRYEDIDDEMFSHYYDAAPVDILRRAYEFTLGEMEALAMRGSSTACVVILRGDELRVANLGDCGLTVVRQGDMVYRTEEQQHSFNYPYQLGTEAHSDRPSDAQVFRLKIQKGDVIIVGSDGVFDNLFDEDILEEVNQHLPPAMRSEGQPELKYSTDSLWYESQQPGDRLEALCRNGGPDKTVEVAPSSTTKVVAGAPKLSLPQFHIDPHAISLAIAKRAKLVSEDTRYTESPFQMRAMQEGLYYQGGKRDDITVVVAVVTDLEDSPDPSYHKPARSEAFKRLTKDDLAYFKTIMPSETVLATAQVGGTADAIELEGFNADWLNKYRGDSQLVLRPKTTEQVSQILQYCSTHRIAVVPQGGNTGLVGGSVPVHDEVVLSLRNMSKIRSYDELSGILVCDAGCVLEELGNYVGERGHVMPLDLGAKGSCHIGGNVAANAGGIRFLRYGSLHGSVLGLEVVLADGTVLDNLSTLRKDNTGYDLKQLFIGSEGTLGVVTGVSVATPQKPSAVNVAVLGVPTYECVQRAFKLARKRCGEVLSAYEFWDANCMGAVLRHHELKSPLGAEFPFYVLIETSGSNKEHDDEKLGALLEELMEEGIAEDGALAQDDSQIARMWSMREGIPESLGKTGPTYKYDVSIPIPVLYDIVGDIARRLETAGLYKPGDATRPVKLVCGYGHIGDGNLHLNVVAERFEDRVTEIFEPYVYEWVASHRGSISAEHGVGLMKRDYLRYSKSPEMIAYMKRVKDLFDPNHILNPYKVV
;
A
#
# COMPACT_ATOMS: atom_id res chain seq x y z
N MET A 1 -30.17 -12.69 -54.90
CA MET A 1 -29.63 -11.68 -55.84
C MET A 1 -30.79 -10.96 -56.50
N PRO A 2 -30.87 -9.62 -56.51
CA PRO A 2 -30.23 -8.59 -55.65
C PRO A 2 -31.31 -7.69 -54.98
N ALA A 3 -31.08 -6.66 -54.15
CA ALA A 3 -30.04 -6.12 -53.23
C ALA A 3 -30.73 -4.88 -52.56
N GLY A 4 -30.42 -4.34 -51.37
CA GLY A 4 -29.35 -4.45 -50.39
C GLY A 4 -29.54 -3.37 -49.31
N LEU A 5 -28.58 -3.31 -48.37
CA LEU A 5 -28.41 -2.40 -47.22
C LEU A 5 -29.07 -2.82 -45.90
N GLY A 6 -28.24 -3.47 -45.07
CA GLY A 6 -28.49 -3.72 -43.67
C GLY A 6 -27.92 -2.62 -42.78
N THR A 7 -28.45 -2.57 -41.56
CA THR A 7 -27.82 -1.93 -40.39
C THR A 7 -28.07 -2.83 -39.19
N SER A 8 -26.97 -3.27 -38.57
CA SER A 8 -26.97 -4.04 -37.33
C SER A 8 -27.23 -3.10 -36.16
N ALA A 9 -28.39 -3.23 -35.52
CA ALA A 9 -28.68 -2.60 -34.23
C ALA A 9 -28.14 -3.50 -33.10
N ARG A 10 -27.21 -2.96 -32.30
CA ARG A 10 -26.74 -3.55 -31.04
C ARG A 10 -27.86 -3.48 -30.00
N LYS A 11 -28.06 -4.59 -29.28
CA LYS A 11 -29.12 -4.78 -28.28
C LYS A 11 -28.72 -4.22 -26.91
N PHE A 12 -29.49 -3.28 -26.38
CA PHE A 12 -29.69 -3.15 -24.93
C PHE A 12 -30.71 -4.20 -24.48
N HIS A 13 -30.46 -4.89 -23.37
CA HIS A 13 -31.43 -5.80 -22.74
C HIS A 13 -32.22 -5.04 -21.68
N SER A 14 -33.53 -4.86 -21.89
CA SER A 14 -34.50 -4.59 -20.83
C SER A 14 -35.75 -5.45 -21.05
N ILE A 15 -36.24 -6.09 -19.99
CA ILE A 15 -37.52 -6.80 -19.99
C ILE A 15 -38.34 -6.29 -18.80
N SER A 16 -39.40 -5.57 -19.14
CA SER A 16 -40.53 -5.22 -18.29
C SER A 16 -41.60 -6.31 -18.38
N LEU A 17 -42.33 -6.59 -17.30
CA LEU A 17 -43.68 -7.15 -17.38
C LEU A 17 -44.63 -6.59 -16.30
N ASN A 18 -45.77 -6.10 -16.82
CA ASN A 18 -46.92 -5.53 -16.13
C ASN A 18 -47.82 -6.57 -15.42
N ARG A 19 -48.52 -6.11 -14.39
CA ARG A 19 -49.70 -6.73 -13.74
C ARG A 19 -50.96 -6.68 -14.63
N GLN A 20 -51.89 -7.64 -14.44
CA GLN A 20 -53.35 -7.44 -14.56
C GLN A 20 -54.18 -8.46 -13.70
N PRO A 21 -55.49 -8.20 -13.40
CA PRO A 21 -56.20 -8.62 -12.16
C PRO A 21 -57.55 -9.40 -12.31
N GLY A 22 -58.12 -9.88 -11.17
CA GLY A 22 -59.54 -10.27 -10.91
C GLY A 22 -59.86 -11.79 -10.95
N VAL A 23 -60.77 -12.45 -10.18
CA VAL A 23 -62.01 -12.11 -9.41
C VAL A 23 -62.34 -13.28 -8.38
N PRO A 24 -63.47 -13.39 -7.60
CA PRO A 24 -63.50 -13.63 -6.13
C PRO A 24 -64.35 -14.86 -5.61
N PHE A 25 -64.40 -15.12 -4.29
CA PHE A 25 -65.51 -15.74 -3.49
C PHE A 25 -65.04 -15.94 -2.01
N GLU A 26 -65.56 -15.31 -0.94
CA GLU A 26 -66.83 -15.44 -0.15
C GLU A 26 -66.82 -16.43 1.06
N GLY A 27 -67.24 -15.93 2.24
CA GLY A 27 -67.74 -16.65 3.46
C GLY A 27 -66.74 -16.77 4.64
N ASP A 28 -66.80 -15.93 5.70
CA ASP A 28 -67.62 -16.01 6.96
C ASP A 28 -67.22 -17.21 7.86
N GLU A 29 -67.06 -17.15 9.20
CA GLU A 29 -67.54 -16.28 10.29
C GLU A 29 -66.76 -16.63 11.60
N ASP A 30 -66.69 -15.68 12.55
CA ASP A 30 -66.65 -15.79 14.04
C ASP A 30 -65.59 -16.66 14.78
N GLY A 31 -65.03 -16.31 15.95
CA GLY A 31 -65.27 -15.23 16.92
C GLY A 31 -64.70 -15.65 18.30
N ALA A 32 -63.83 -14.80 18.86
CA ALA A 32 -63.49 -14.56 20.28
C ALA A 32 -63.09 -15.69 21.27
N SER A 33 -62.05 -15.38 22.07
CA SER A 33 -61.54 -16.08 23.26
C SER A 33 -61.57 -15.15 24.48
N PRO A 34 -61.57 -15.69 25.72
CA PRO A 34 -60.66 -15.12 26.74
C PRO A 34 -59.98 -16.13 27.70
N ILE A 35 -58.68 -15.90 27.89
CA ILE A 35 -57.79 -15.84 29.09
C ILE A 35 -58.03 -16.70 30.37
N THR A 36 -56.88 -17.11 30.95
CA THR A 36 -56.52 -17.49 32.34
C THR A 36 -56.76 -18.96 32.71
N ASP A 37 -55.96 -19.67 33.51
CA ASP A 37 -54.84 -19.32 34.41
C ASP A 37 -54.02 -20.61 34.69
N THR A 38 -52.81 -20.46 35.22
CA THR A 38 -52.17 -21.23 36.32
C THR A 38 -50.68 -21.43 36.16
N ALA A 39 -49.97 -20.76 37.06
CA ALA A 39 -48.56 -20.91 37.37
C ALA A 39 -48.30 -22.08 38.33
N ALA A 40 -47.01 -22.42 38.39
CA ALA A 40 -46.22 -22.76 39.58
C ALA A 40 -45.75 -24.22 39.78
N LEU A 41 -44.48 -24.28 40.21
CA LEU A 41 -43.73 -25.37 40.81
C LEU A 41 -43.23 -26.49 39.88
N SER A 42 -41.96 -26.37 39.46
CA SER A 42 -40.85 -26.93 40.25
C SER A 42 -39.50 -26.66 39.58
N ALA A 43 -38.77 -25.73 40.17
CA ALA A 43 -37.33 -25.61 40.04
C ALA A 43 -36.67 -26.46 41.13
N GLN A 44 -35.74 -27.34 40.76
CA GLN A 44 -34.55 -27.78 41.51
C GLN A 44 -34.04 -29.08 40.92
N LEU A 45 -33.07 -29.02 40.00
CA LEU A 45 -32.10 -30.11 39.75
C LEU A 45 -30.95 -29.78 38.77
N LEU A 46 -30.81 -28.54 38.26
CA LEU A 46 -29.69 -28.17 37.38
C LEU A 46 -28.98 -26.91 37.88
N GLN A 47 -28.24 -27.07 38.98
CA GLN A 47 -27.23 -26.11 39.45
C GLN A 47 -25.97 -26.88 39.88
N SER A 48 -25.26 -27.42 38.90
CA SER A 48 -23.84 -27.77 38.98
C SER A 48 -23.36 -28.14 37.58
N ASP A 49 -22.75 -27.17 36.88
CA ASP A 49 -21.74 -27.36 35.81
C ASP A 49 -21.59 -26.15 34.87
N ALA A 50 -22.49 -25.15 34.92
CA ALA A 50 -22.38 -23.97 34.06
C ALA A 50 -21.40 -22.89 34.56
N THR A 51 -20.82 -23.01 35.76
CA THR A 51 -20.01 -21.95 36.37
C THR A 51 -18.51 -22.04 36.03
N SER A 52 -18.04 -23.15 35.44
CA SER A 52 -16.61 -23.36 35.13
C SER A 52 -16.19 -22.82 33.76
N ALA A 53 -17.07 -22.82 32.75
CA ALA A 53 -16.74 -22.36 31.39
C ALA A 53 -16.87 -20.83 31.22
N ILE A 54 -17.77 -20.19 31.95
CA ILE A 54 -17.98 -18.73 31.89
C ILE A 54 -16.89 -17.96 32.66
N ALA A 55 -16.21 -18.61 33.61
CA ALA A 55 -15.10 -18.01 34.36
C ALA A 55 -13.78 -17.92 33.55
N GLN A 56 -13.60 -18.71 32.49
CA GLN A 56 -12.41 -18.64 31.63
C GLN A 56 -12.52 -17.56 30.54
N LEU A 57 -13.73 -17.32 29.99
CA LEU A 57 -13.95 -16.31 28.94
C LEU A 57 -14.07 -14.87 29.47
N GLN A 58 -14.36 -14.68 30.77
CA GLN A 58 -14.39 -13.34 31.38
C GLN A 58 -13.01 -12.81 31.82
N ARG A 59 -11.92 -13.58 31.64
CA ARG A 59 -10.54 -13.13 31.93
C ARG A 59 -9.86 -12.35 30.80
N TYR A 60 -10.36 -12.43 29.56
CA TYR A 60 -9.73 -11.79 28.40
C TYR A 60 -10.44 -10.52 27.89
N GLY A 61 -11.55 -10.11 28.52
CA GLY A 61 -12.40 -8.99 28.05
C GLY A 61 -12.51 -7.79 28.99
N LYS A 62 -11.57 -7.57 29.93
CA LYS A 62 -11.54 -6.35 30.76
C LYS A 62 -10.18 -5.69 30.69
N ALA A 63 -10.18 -4.44 30.22
CA ALA A 63 -9.09 -3.51 30.40
C ALA A 63 -8.65 -3.52 31.88
N VAL A 64 -7.42 -3.96 32.14
CA VAL A 64 -6.79 -3.82 33.44
C VAL A 64 -6.41 -2.34 33.59
N PRO A 65 -6.83 -1.64 34.66
CA PRO A 65 -6.37 -0.28 34.91
C PRO A 65 -4.86 -0.30 35.13
N LEU A 66 -4.13 0.54 34.40
CA LEU A 66 -2.70 0.77 34.61
C LEU A 66 -2.42 1.11 36.08
N PRO A 67 -1.58 0.35 36.81
CA PRO A 67 -1.17 0.74 38.14
C PRO A 67 -0.24 1.96 38.05
N SER A 68 -0.48 2.95 38.92
CA SER A 68 0.39 4.09 39.13
C SER A 68 1.85 3.67 39.31
N ARG A 69 2.76 4.06 38.42
CA ARG A 69 4.20 3.81 38.58
C ARG A 69 4.76 4.73 39.67
N ARG A 70 5.15 4.10 40.79
CA ARG A 70 6.12 4.65 41.74
C ARG A 70 7.49 4.69 41.07
N SER A 71 8.23 5.77 41.35
CA SER A 71 9.68 5.88 41.16
C SER A 71 10.40 4.71 41.82
N ASP A 72 11.38 4.11 41.14
CA ASP A 72 12.68 3.71 41.70
C ASP A 72 13.57 3.02 40.65
N GLY A 73 14.85 3.40 40.63
CA GLY A 73 15.96 2.48 40.39
C GLY A 73 16.57 2.37 38.98
N ALA A 74 17.79 2.87 38.84
CA ALA A 74 18.65 2.76 37.66
C ALA A 74 19.11 1.32 37.35
N GLY A 75 19.23 0.98 36.06
CA GLY A 75 19.82 -0.27 35.58
C GLY A 75 20.14 -0.21 34.09
N ASN A 76 21.36 0.23 33.77
CA ASN A 76 21.95 0.26 32.42
C ASN A 76 21.99 -1.14 31.78
N ALA A 77 21.36 -1.31 30.62
CA ALA A 77 21.73 -2.35 29.66
C ALA A 77 21.70 -1.73 28.25
N GLN A 78 22.89 -1.57 27.66
CA GLN A 78 23.13 -1.05 26.32
C GLN A 78 22.34 -1.86 25.27
N ARG A 79 21.37 -1.24 24.61
CA ARG A 79 20.76 -1.76 23.37
C ARG A 79 21.38 -1.00 22.18
N LEU A 80 22.55 -1.47 21.73
CA LEU A 80 23.14 -1.09 20.44
C LEU A 80 22.68 -2.13 19.42
N ARG A 81 21.91 -1.70 18.41
CA ARG A 81 21.68 -2.50 17.19
C ARG A 81 22.97 -2.49 16.37
N ALA A 82 23.40 -3.65 15.88
CA ALA A 82 24.39 -3.68 14.80
C ALA A 82 23.73 -3.12 13.52
N PRO A 83 24.43 -2.35 12.68
CA PRO A 83 23.83 -1.72 11.49
C PRO A 83 23.31 -2.75 10.49
N LYS A 84 22.11 -2.53 9.92
CA LYS A 84 21.68 -3.27 8.73
C LYS A 84 22.59 -2.92 7.56
N ASN A 85 23.10 -3.93 6.85
CA ASN A 85 23.96 -3.74 5.68
C ASN A 85 23.21 -3.96 4.35
N TYR A 86 22.09 -4.68 4.34
CA TYR A 86 21.42 -5.13 3.10
C TYR A 86 19.90 -4.93 3.07
N MET A 87 19.35 -4.88 1.85
CA MET A 87 17.91 -4.98 1.52
C MET A 87 17.69 -5.89 0.29
N PHE A 88 16.44 -6.24 0.01
CA PHE A 88 16.02 -6.96 -1.19
C PHE A 88 15.52 -6.00 -2.28
N ALA A 89 16.13 -6.08 -3.46
CA ALA A 89 15.48 -5.68 -4.72
C ALA A 89 14.73 -6.90 -5.28
N HIS A 90 13.41 -6.89 -5.30
CA HIS A 90 12.61 -8.11 -5.50
C HIS A 90 11.52 -7.96 -6.57
N ALA A 91 11.10 -9.09 -7.13
CA ALA A 91 9.96 -9.24 -8.02
C ALA A 91 9.35 -10.63 -7.87
N ALA A 92 8.13 -10.82 -8.37
CA ALA A 92 7.46 -12.11 -8.34
C ALA A 92 6.73 -12.41 -9.65
N THR A 93 6.44 -13.69 -9.88
CA THR A 93 5.64 -14.15 -11.00
C THR A 93 4.81 -15.35 -10.55
N GLY A 94 3.49 -15.26 -10.74
CA GLY A 94 2.52 -16.33 -10.50
C GLY A 94 1.86 -16.76 -11.81
N ILE A 95 1.73 -18.06 -12.05
CA ILE A 95 1.05 -18.64 -13.21
C ILE A 95 0.12 -19.75 -12.72
N PRO A 96 -1.21 -19.61 -12.86
CA PRO A 96 -2.12 -20.63 -12.37
C PRO A 96 -2.09 -21.91 -13.22
N LYS A 97 -2.45 -23.02 -12.58
CA LYS A 97 -2.54 -24.38 -13.11
C LYS A 97 -3.43 -24.50 -14.34
N PHE A 98 -4.55 -23.79 -14.35
CA PHE A 98 -5.51 -23.78 -15.45
C PHE A 98 -5.77 -22.35 -15.95
N GLU A 99 -5.66 -22.10 -17.26
CA GLU A 99 -6.00 -20.81 -17.88
C GLU A 99 -7.52 -20.51 -17.93
N ASN A 100 -8.37 -21.38 -17.37
CA ASN A 100 -9.81 -21.16 -17.35
C ASN A 100 -10.27 -20.52 -16.04
N ARG A 101 -10.57 -19.22 -16.16
CA ARG A 101 -11.57 -18.44 -15.41
C ARG A 101 -12.46 -19.31 -14.52
N ILE A 102 -12.08 -19.46 -13.25
CA ILE A 102 -13.07 -19.34 -12.19
C ILE A 102 -13.25 -17.83 -12.04
N PRO A 103 -14.38 -17.23 -12.46
CA PRO A 103 -14.71 -15.92 -11.96
C PRO A 103 -14.63 -16.01 -10.44
N LEU A 104 -14.01 -15.04 -9.77
CA LEU A 104 -14.26 -14.76 -8.35
C LEU A 104 -15.78 -14.71 -8.17
N ALA A 105 -16.38 -15.86 -7.88
CA ALA A 105 -17.76 -15.94 -7.48
C ALA A 105 -17.74 -15.39 -6.07
N LYS A 106 -18.21 -14.14 -5.93
CA LYS A 106 -18.72 -13.67 -4.64
C LYS A 106 -19.56 -14.81 -4.08
N ARG A 107 -19.17 -15.31 -2.91
CA ARG A 107 -19.97 -16.23 -2.11
C ARG A 107 -21.23 -15.50 -1.65
N GLU A 108 -22.22 -15.47 -2.53
CA GLU A 108 -23.61 -15.29 -2.15
C GLU A 108 -24.39 -16.49 -2.68
N ALA A 109 -24.18 -17.67 -2.09
CA ALA A 109 -25.13 -18.78 -2.15
C ALA A 109 -24.68 -20.00 -1.31
N VAL A 110 -24.79 -19.91 0.03
CA VAL A 110 -25.08 -21.10 0.86
C VAL A 110 -26.35 -20.91 1.72
N VAL A 111 -27.02 -19.75 1.66
CA VAL A 111 -28.25 -19.51 2.46
C VAL A 111 -29.56 -19.72 1.67
N ALA A 112 -29.53 -20.00 0.37
CA ALA A 112 -30.75 -20.18 -0.43
C ALA A 112 -31.02 -21.64 -0.84
N ALA A 113 -31.04 -22.56 0.14
CA ALA A 113 -31.64 -23.88 -0.05
C ALA A 113 -32.24 -24.42 1.25
N LYS A 114 -33.23 -23.70 1.80
CA LYS A 114 -34.34 -24.29 2.55
C LYS A 114 -35.47 -23.27 2.61
N GLY A 115 -36.38 -23.42 1.65
CA GLY A 115 -37.69 -22.81 1.73
C GLY A 115 -38.46 -23.34 2.94
N ASP A 116 -39.17 -22.40 3.55
CA ASP A 116 -40.51 -22.54 4.08
C ASP A 116 -40.70 -23.34 5.38
N ARG A 117 -40.79 -22.59 6.49
CA ARG A 117 -41.87 -22.73 7.49
C ARG A 117 -42.02 -21.41 8.26
N SER A 118 -43.21 -20.85 8.16
CA SER A 118 -43.72 -19.67 8.85
C SER A 118 -43.88 -19.88 10.38
N GLY A 119 -43.73 -18.79 11.17
CA GLY A 119 -44.42 -18.64 12.46
C GLY A 119 -43.63 -18.14 13.69
N GLN A 120 -43.43 -16.81 13.77
CA GLN A 120 -43.39 -15.92 14.96
C GLN A 120 -42.61 -16.22 16.27
N SER A 121 -41.71 -15.26 16.56
CA SER A 121 -41.37 -14.56 17.81
C SER A 121 -40.73 -15.30 19.01
N GLY A 122 -39.51 -14.87 19.36
CA GLY A 122 -38.93 -15.08 20.69
C GLY A 122 -37.40 -14.95 20.73
N SER A 123 -36.90 -13.75 21.04
CA SER A 123 -35.56 -13.41 21.58
C SER A 123 -34.40 -14.39 21.32
N GLY A 124 -33.76 -14.27 20.16
CA GLY A 124 -32.40 -14.76 19.94
C GLY A 124 -31.40 -13.64 20.19
N LYS A 125 -30.36 -13.88 20.98
CA LYS A 125 -29.21 -12.98 21.08
C LYS A 125 -28.50 -12.99 19.72
N ASP A 126 -28.51 -11.85 19.05
CA ASP A 126 -27.74 -11.62 17.84
C ASP A 126 -26.24 -11.90 18.11
N VAL A 127 -25.69 -12.87 17.39
CA VAL A 127 -24.25 -13.02 17.26
C VAL A 127 -23.81 -11.90 16.34
N ALA A 128 -23.08 -10.92 16.89
CA ALA A 128 -22.54 -9.81 16.14
C ALA A 128 -21.70 -10.34 14.97
N ALA A 129 -22.03 -9.89 13.76
CA ALA A 129 -21.21 -10.07 12.58
C ALA A 129 -19.86 -9.40 12.82
N ILE A 130 -18.78 -10.16 12.64
CA ILE A 130 -17.41 -9.64 12.63
C ILE A 130 -17.26 -8.86 11.32
N ASP A 131 -16.89 -7.59 11.40
CA ASP A 131 -16.59 -6.75 10.24
C ASP A 131 -15.46 -7.38 9.39
N PRO A 132 -15.50 -7.31 8.04
CA PRO A 132 -14.39 -7.78 7.22
C PRO A 132 -13.18 -6.84 7.36
N PRO A 133 -11.94 -7.36 7.47
CA PRO A 133 -10.75 -6.56 7.76
C PRO A 133 -10.18 -5.82 6.53
N GLU A 134 -9.24 -4.93 6.85
CA GLU A 134 -8.30 -4.11 6.07
C GLU A 134 -7.79 -4.72 4.74
N GLU A 135 -7.28 -3.89 3.82
CA GLU A 135 -6.75 -4.32 2.50
C GLU A 135 -5.83 -5.56 2.59
N GLU A 136 -6.15 -6.62 1.83
CA GLU A 136 -5.38 -7.87 1.81
C GLU A 136 -3.97 -7.65 1.22
N MET A 137 -2.93 -7.73 2.07
CA MET A 137 -1.51 -7.53 1.69
C MET A 137 -0.83 -8.66 0.88
N ALA A 138 -1.50 -9.80 0.66
CA ALA A 138 -0.94 -10.95 -0.05
C ALA A 138 -1.60 -11.12 -1.43
N THR A 139 -0.81 -11.52 -2.43
CA THR A 139 -1.26 -11.77 -3.80
C THR A 139 -1.54 -13.26 -4.00
N SER A 140 -2.67 -13.62 -4.62
CA SER A 140 -2.97 -15.01 -4.99
C SER A 140 -2.54 -15.34 -6.42
N ALA A 141 -2.13 -16.58 -6.66
CA ALA A 141 -1.85 -17.14 -7.98
C ALA A 141 -2.44 -18.57 -8.06
N GLY A 142 -3.73 -18.68 -8.38
CA GLY A 142 -4.44 -19.96 -8.29
C GLY A 142 -4.69 -20.36 -6.83
N GLU A 143 -4.23 -21.54 -6.43
CA GLU A 143 -4.26 -22.02 -5.05
C GLU A 143 -3.08 -21.47 -4.22
N ASP A 144 -2.05 -20.92 -4.88
CA ASP A 144 -0.91 -20.27 -4.21
C ASP A 144 -1.23 -18.85 -3.73
N ALA A 145 -0.47 -18.41 -2.73
CA ALA A 145 -0.37 -17.02 -2.32
C ALA A 145 1.06 -16.62 -1.97
N PHE A 146 1.40 -15.34 -2.14
CA PHE A 146 2.72 -14.83 -1.80
C PHE A 146 2.69 -13.36 -1.37
N PHE A 147 3.76 -12.93 -0.71
CA PHE A 147 4.09 -11.52 -0.51
C PHE A 147 5.59 -11.29 -0.72
N HIS A 148 5.97 -10.06 -1.04
CA HIS A 148 7.37 -9.66 -1.13
C HIS A 148 7.57 -8.23 -0.64
N ARG A 149 8.59 -8.02 0.18
CA ARG A 149 8.99 -6.77 0.82
C ARG A 149 10.49 -6.59 0.66
N THR A 150 10.99 -5.39 0.93
CA THR A 150 12.42 -5.07 0.88
C THR A 150 13.24 -5.78 1.96
N ASP A 151 12.60 -6.42 2.94
CA ASP A 151 13.26 -7.13 4.03
C ASP A 151 12.67 -8.54 4.30
N ALA A 152 11.64 -8.97 3.57
CA ALA A 152 11.00 -10.26 3.79
C ALA A 152 10.25 -10.76 2.55
N LEU A 153 10.17 -12.08 2.40
CA LEU A 153 9.48 -12.76 1.31
C LEU A 153 8.66 -13.91 1.91
N GLY A 154 7.53 -14.25 1.28
CA GLY A 154 6.79 -15.44 1.67
C GLY A 154 5.97 -16.03 0.55
N ILE A 155 5.87 -17.36 0.54
CA ILE A 155 5.00 -18.14 -0.35
C ILE A 155 4.25 -19.18 0.49
N ALA A 156 2.98 -19.37 0.19
CA ALA A 156 2.18 -20.51 0.61
C ALA A 156 1.56 -21.15 -0.63
N ASP A 157 1.75 -22.46 -0.78
CA ASP A 157 1.07 -23.24 -1.81
C ASP A 157 -0.13 -23.98 -1.18
N GLY A 158 -1.32 -23.68 -1.70
CA GLY A 158 -2.58 -24.21 -1.20
C GLY A 158 -2.76 -25.67 -1.62
N VAL A 159 -2.94 -26.56 -0.65
CA VAL A 159 -2.91 -28.00 -0.96
C VAL A 159 -4.16 -28.44 -1.73
N GLY A 160 -4.00 -28.80 -3.00
CA GLY A 160 -5.08 -29.25 -3.89
C GLY A 160 -5.80 -30.54 -3.46
N GLY A 161 -5.33 -31.24 -2.42
CA GLY A 161 -5.99 -32.41 -1.82
C GLY A 161 -7.40 -32.13 -1.27
N TRP A 162 -7.76 -30.85 -1.10
CA TRP A 162 -9.11 -30.41 -0.74
C TRP A 162 -10.10 -30.40 -1.91
N ALA A 163 -9.65 -30.66 -3.13
CA ALA A 163 -10.50 -30.66 -4.32
C ALA A 163 -11.72 -31.57 -4.14
N GLY A 164 -12.92 -30.99 -4.23
CA GLY A 164 -14.20 -31.71 -4.10
C GLY A 164 -14.67 -31.91 -2.64
N VAL A 165 -13.92 -31.47 -1.64
CA VAL A 165 -14.38 -31.44 -0.25
C VAL A 165 -15.31 -30.25 -0.05
N LYS A 166 -16.53 -30.52 0.44
CA LYS A 166 -17.50 -29.48 0.74
C LYS A 166 -16.98 -28.58 1.86
N ASP A 167 -17.09 -27.27 1.68
CA ASP A 167 -16.70 -26.26 2.67
C ASP A 167 -15.16 -26.21 2.91
N ALA A 168 -14.35 -26.53 1.89
CA ALA A 168 -12.90 -26.35 1.88
C ALA A 168 -12.43 -25.40 0.76
N ASP A 169 -11.42 -24.58 1.04
CA ASP A 169 -10.83 -23.59 0.13
C ASP A 169 -9.33 -23.38 0.50
N PRO A 170 -8.43 -24.17 -0.11
CA PRO A 170 -6.99 -24.06 0.15
C PRO A 170 -6.40 -22.74 -0.35
N SER A 171 -6.95 -22.15 -1.42
CA SER A 171 -6.55 -20.83 -1.94
C SER A 171 -6.83 -19.72 -0.92
N LEU A 172 -8.03 -19.73 -0.31
CA LEU A 172 -8.36 -18.79 0.75
C LEU A 172 -7.44 -18.98 1.97
N PHE A 173 -7.17 -20.23 2.37
CA PHE A 173 -6.27 -20.51 3.48
C PHE A 173 -4.85 -19.96 3.22
N ALA A 174 -4.27 -20.25 2.05
CA ALA A 174 -2.95 -19.77 1.65
C ALA A 174 -2.89 -18.23 1.63
N ARG A 175 -3.90 -17.57 1.04
CA ARG A 175 -3.99 -16.10 1.01
C ARG A 175 -4.07 -15.48 2.40
N ARG A 176 -4.92 -16.03 3.27
CA ARG A 176 -5.06 -15.54 4.66
C ARG A 176 -3.80 -15.78 5.48
N LEU A 177 -3.14 -16.92 5.31
CA LEU A 177 -1.88 -17.19 5.97
C LEU A 177 -0.80 -16.18 5.58
N MET A 178 -0.59 -15.94 4.27
CA MET A 178 0.42 -14.99 3.80
C MET A 178 0.09 -13.53 4.14
N HIS A 179 -1.20 -13.17 4.16
CA HIS A 179 -1.65 -11.89 4.65
C HIS A 179 -1.25 -11.67 6.13
N HIS A 180 -1.60 -12.62 7.00
CA HIS A 180 -1.27 -12.52 8.42
C HIS A 180 0.23 -12.60 8.69
N VAL A 181 1.00 -13.35 7.90
CA VAL A 181 2.48 -13.36 7.99
C VAL A 181 3.03 -11.97 7.68
N SER A 182 2.55 -11.32 6.61
CA SER A 182 2.98 -9.96 6.25
C SER A 182 2.65 -8.94 7.35
N LEU A 183 1.44 -9.01 7.94
CA LEU A 183 1.04 -8.17 9.07
C LEU A 183 1.92 -8.40 10.31
N GLU A 184 2.18 -9.66 10.68
CA GLU A 184 3.04 -9.96 11.84
C GLU A 184 4.49 -9.53 11.62
N ILE A 185 5.00 -9.52 10.38
CA ILE A 185 6.31 -8.95 10.04
C ILE A 185 6.30 -7.43 10.22
N GLN A 186 5.26 -6.76 9.74
CA GLN A 186 5.12 -5.30 9.83
C GLN A 186 5.23 -4.79 11.27
N ARG A 187 4.77 -5.55 12.26
CA ARG A 187 4.92 -5.21 13.69
C ARG A 187 6.37 -5.01 14.16
N TYR A 188 7.33 -5.64 13.50
CA TYR A 188 8.76 -5.44 13.82
C TYR A 188 9.34 -4.17 13.19
N GLU A 189 8.65 -3.61 12.20
CA GLU A 189 9.01 -2.35 11.51
C GLU A 189 8.16 -1.18 11.97
N ASP A 190 6.96 -1.45 12.50
CA ASP A 190 6.08 -0.46 13.08
C ASP A 190 6.62 -0.07 14.45
N ILE A 191 7.29 1.06 14.46
CA ILE A 191 7.79 1.75 15.65
C ILE A 191 6.79 1.88 16.81
N ASP A 192 5.49 1.88 16.53
CA ASP A 192 4.45 2.02 17.53
C ASP A 192 4.00 0.67 18.12
N ASP A 193 4.48 -0.46 17.58
CA ASP A 193 4.29 -1.81 18.10
C ASP A 193 5.44 -2.23 19.05
N GLU A 194 5.09 -2.97 20.10
CA GLU A 194 6.05 -3.47 21.09
C GLU A 194 7.16 -4.36 20.47
N MET A 195 6.82 -5.06 19.39
CA MET A 195 7.72 -5.96 18.66
C MET A 195 8.81 -5.18 17.90
N PHE A 196 8.63 -3.88 17.65
CA PHE A 196 9.64 -3.04 17.01
C PHE A 196 10.98 -3.17 17.70
N SER A 197 11.01 -3.11 19.04
CA SER A 197 12.24 -3.17 19.81
C SER A 197 12.99 -4.51 19.69
N HIS A 198 12.30 -5.55 19.21
CA HIS A 198 12.76 -6.91 19.02
C HIS A 198 13.05 -7.26 17.56
N TYR A 199 13.23 -6.27 16.67
CA TYR A 199 13.53 -6.49 15.24
C TYR A 199 14.59 -7.57 14.96
N TYR A 200 15.73 -7.51 15.66
CA TYR A 200 16.83 -8.48 15.47
C TYR A 200 16.58 -9.84 16.16
N ASP A 201 15.59 -9.93 17.04
CA ASP A 201 15.16 -11.17 17.68
C ASP A 201 14.09 -11.90 16.86
N ALA A 202 13.53 -11.25 15.83
CA ALA A 202 12.49 -11.80 14.98
C ALA A 202 12.88 -13.18 14.43
N ALA A 203 12.02 -14.16 14.68
CA ALA A 203 12.17 -15.52 14.20
C ALA A 203 10.99 -15.85 13.25
N PRO A 204 11.25 -16.26 11.99
CA PRO A 204 10.19 -16.58 11.03
C PRO A 204 9.19 -17.63 11.54
N VAL A 205 9.66 -18.60 12.33
CA VAL A 205 8.79 -19.64 12.89
C VAL A 205 7.79 -19.10 13.92
N ASP A 206 8.17 -18.08 14.70
CA ASP A 206 7.27 -17.44 15.67
C ASP A 206 6.24 -16.55 14.95
N ILE A 207 6.67 -15.88 13.88
CA ILE A 207 5.81 -15.09 12.98
C ILE A 207 4.79 -16.02 12.32
N LEU A 208 5.25 -17.12 11.72
CA LEU A 208 4.41 -18.13 11.09
C LEU A 208 3.42 -18.73 12.09
N ARG A 209 3.84 -18.98 13.34
CA ARG A 209 2.95 -19.48 14.39
C ARG A 209 1.78 -18.54 14.68
N ARG A 210 2.05 -17.26 14.91
CA ARG A 210 1.00 -16.27 15.20
C ARG A 210 0.08 -16.06 14.00
N ALA A 211 0.66 -15.94 12.81
CA ALA A 211 -0.10 -15.81 11.58
C ALA A 211 -1.02 -17.02 11.35
N TYR A 212 -0.54 -18.24 11.65
CA TYR A 212 -1.34 -19.45 11.60
C TYR A 212 -2.49 -19.45 12.62
N GLU A 213 -2.26 -19.01 13.86
CA GLU A 213 -3.30 -18.88 14.89
C GLU A 213 -4.42 -17.91 14.45
N PHE A 214 -4.07 -16.75 13.89
CA PHE A 214 -5.06 -15.81 13.32
C PHE A 214 -5.82 -16.42 12.14
N THR A 215 -5.10 -17.10 11.25
CA THR A 215 -5.70 -17.77 10.08
C THR A 215 -6.70 -18.84 10.51
N LEU A 216 -6.38 -19.66 11.52
CA LEU A 216 -7.32 -20.65 12.06
C LEU A 216 -8.58 -20.00 12.63
N GLY A 217 -8.45 -18.89 13.36
CA GLY A 217 -9.58 -18.14 13.90
C GLY A 217 -10.50 -17.60 12.81
N GLU A 218 -9.94 -17.03 11.73
CA GLU A 218 -10.72 -16.57 10.58
C GLU A 218 -11.41 -17.71 9.84
N MET A 219 -10.70 -18.81 9.59
CA MET A 219 -11.25 -19.96 8.88
C MET A 219 -12.37 -20.64 9.69
N GLU A 220 -12.24 -20.71 11.02
CA GLU A 220 -13.31 -21.15 11.92
C GLU A 220 -14.53 -20.22 11.85
N ALA A 221 -14.33 -18.90 11.91
CA ALA A 221 -15.41 -17.92 11.82
C ALA A 221 -16.17 -17.99 10.48
N LEU A 222 -15.46 -18.32 9.39
CA LEU A 222 -16.03 -18.49 8.05
C LEU A 222 -16.64 -19.90 7.83
N ALA A 223 -16.54 -20.80 8.81
CA ALA A 223 -16.90 -22.22 8.68
C ALA A 223 -16.22 -22.89 7.47
N MET A 224 -14.94 -22.55 7.25
CA MET A 224 -14.14 -22.97 6.11
C MET A 224 -12.96 -23.82 6.52
N ARG A 225 -12.63 -24.79 5.67
CA ARG A 225 -11.44 -25.64 5.81
C ARG A 225 -10.42 -25.34 4.74
N GLY A 226 -9.17 -25.69 5.00
CA GLY A 226 -8.09 -25.55 4.03
C GLY A 226 -6.75 -25.87 4.67
N SER A 227 -5.74 -26.02 3.83
CA SER A 227 -4.36 -26.15 4.26
C SER A 227 -3.43 -25.59 3.19
N SER A 228 -2.22 -25.24 3.62
CA SER A 228 -1.15 -24.82 2.72
C SER A 228 0.21 -25.26 3.27
N THR A 229 1.17 -25.35 2.38
CA THR A 229 2.60 -25.28 2.72
C THR A 229 2.96 -23.81 3.02
N ALA A 230 4.17 -23.55 3.53
CA ALA A 230 4.62 -22.19 3.81
C ALA A 230 6.15 -22.06 3.84
N CYS A 231 6.69 -21.13 3.05
CA CYS A 231 8.07 -20.68 3.16
C CYS A 231 8.09 -19.19 3.52
N VAL A 232 8.63 -18.85 4.69
CA VAL A 232 8.73 -17.47 5.20
C VAL A 232 10.20 -17.12 5.39
N VAL A 233 10.62 -16.03 4.76
CA VAL A 233 12.00 -15.59 4.68
C VAL A 233 12.09 -14.15 5.16
N ILE A 234 12.96 -13.87 6.14
CA ILE A 234 13.21 -12.50 6.62
C ILE A 234 14.70 -12.17 6.60
N LEU A 235 15.01 -10.91 6.33
CA LEU A 235 16.35 -10.35 6.33
C LEU A 235 16.62 -9.57 7.62
N ARG A 236 17.61 -10.01 8.40
CA ARG A 236 18.04 -9.35 9.63
C ARG A 236 19.55 -9.12 9.62
N GLY A 237 19.97 -7.91 9.23
CA GLY A 237 21.38 -7.57 9.07
C GLY A 237 21.96 -8.22 7.81
N ASP A 238 22.96 -9.07 7.99
CA ASP A 238 23.56 -9.93 6.95
C ASP A 238 23.06 -11.39 7.04
N GLU A 239 21.97 -11.61 7.76
CA GLU A 239 21.37 -12.94 7.94
C GLU A 239 20.02 -13.05 7.25
N LEU A 240 19.91 -14.07 6.40
CA LEU A 240 18.65 -14.59 5.93
C LEU A 240 18.15 -15.63 6.94
N ARG A 241 16.97 -15.42 7.50
CA ARG A 241 16.33 -16.35 8.44
C ARG A 241 15.10 -16.91 7.77
N VAL A 242 14.93 -18.23 7.84
CA VAL A 242 13.87 -18.92 7.11
C VAL A 242 13.11 -19.86 8.03
N ALA A 243 11.80 -19.94 7.86
CA ALA A 243 10.96 -21.06 8.28
C ALA A 243 10.31 -21.64 7.03
N ASN A 244 10.65 -22.89 6.69
CA ASN A 244 10.08 -23.61 5.56
C ASN A 244 9.29 -24.81 6.08
N LEU A 245 8.04 -24.96 5.66
CA LEU A 245 7.16 -26.09 5.95
C LEU A 245 6.55 -26.61 4.65
N GLY A 246 6.74 -27.89 4.37
CA GLY A 246 6.24 -28.55 3.17
C GLY A 246 7.26 -28.58 2.04
N ASP A 247 6.80 -28.56 0.80
CA ASP A 247 7.58 -28.64 -0.44
C ASP A 247 7.65 -27.32 -1.23
N CYS A 248 7.12 -26.23 -0.67
CA CYS A 248 7.67 -24.90 -0.97
C CYS A 248 9.17 -24.87 -0.63
N GLY A 249 9.90 -23.96 -1.28
CA GLY A 249 11.35 -23.98 -1.13
C GLY A 249 12.05 -22.68 -1.41
N LEU A 250 13.30 -22.63 -0.94
CA LEU A 250 14.21 -21.52 -1.16
C LEU A 250 15.53 -22.01 -1.77
N THR A 251 16.07 -21.21 -2.68
CA THR A 251 17.37 -21.36 -3.32
C THR A 251 18.16 -20.07 -3.18
N VAL A 252 19.46 -20.17 -2.88
CA VAL A 252 20.39 -19.04 -2.87
C VAL A 252 21.45 -19.27 -3.94
N VAL A 253 21.57 -18.33 -4.88
CA VAL A 253 22.61 -18.32 -5.92
C VAL A 253 23.58 -17.19 -5.65
N ARG A 254 24.87 -17.51 -5.63
CA ARG A 254 25.96 -16.58 -5.37
C ARG A 254 26.97 -16.66 -6.50
N GLN A 255 27.21 -15.54 -7.18
CA GLN A 255 28.18 -15.46 -8.28
C GLN A 255 27.98 -16.53 -9.37
N GLY A 256 26.72 -16.89 -9.63
CA GLY A 256 26.36 -17.89 -10.62
C GLY A 256 26.43 -19.36 -10.14
N ASP A 257 26.78 -19.61 -8.88
CA ASP A 257 26.78 -20.94 -8.27
C ASP A 257 25.62 -21.08 -7.28
N MET A 258 24.93 -22.23 -7.26
CA MET A 258 23.90 -22.50 -6.25
C MET A 258 24.58 -22.86 -4.93
N VAL A 259 24.43 -22.01 -3.91
CA VAL A 259 25.12 -22.17 -2.61
C VAL A 259 24.24 -22.79 -1.54
N TYR A 260 22.92 -22.68 -1.67
CA TYR A 260 21.98 -23.31 -0.75
C TYR A 260 20.64 -23.61 -1.43
N ARG A 261 20.00 -24.70 -1.02
CA ARG A 261 18.65 -25.14 -1.40
C ARG A 261 18.00 -25.80 -0.19
N THR A 262 16.73 -25.49 0.08
CA THR A 262 15.96 -26.18 1.13
C THR A 262 15.60 -27.60 0.73
N GLU A 263 15.51 -28.50 1.70
CA GLU A 263 14.96 -29.84 1.51
C GLU A 263 13.44 -29.80 1.63
N GLU A 264 12.74 -30.57 0.80
CA GLU A 264 11.29 -30.71 0.87
C GLU A 264 10.89 -31.54 2.11
N GLN A 265 9.84 -31.09 2.80
CA GLN A 265 9.23 -31.85 3.90
C GLN A 265 7.95 -32.53 3.41
N GLN A 266 8.00 -33.86 3.34
CA GLN A 266 6.85 -34.67 2.93
C GLN A 266 6.65 -35.86 3.90
N HIS A 267 5.40 -36.21 4.18
CA HIS A 267 5.04 -37.42 4.92
C HIS A 267 5.15 -38.67 4.04
N SER A 268 4.85 -38.51 2.76
CA SER A 268 5.06 -39.48 1.68
C SER A 268 5.14 -38.73 0.35
N PHE A 269 5.58 -39.39 -0.74
CA PHE A 269 5.65 -38.76 -2.05
C PHE A 269 4.37 -38.00 -2.43
N ASN A 270 4.51 -36.71 -2.78
CA ASN A 270 3.41 -35.81 -3.14
C ASN A 270 2.35 -35.65 -2.03
N TYR A 271 2.78 -35.76 -0.77
CA TYR A 271 1.98 -35.48 0.42
C TYR A 271 2.83 -34.65 1.41
N PRO A 272 2.88 -33.32 1.22
CA PRO A 272 3.73 -32.43 2.00
C PRO A 272 3.27 -32.25 3.43
N TYR A 273 4.20 -31.76 4.26
CA TYR A 273 3.84 -31.15 5.53
C TYR A 273 3.01 -29.89 5.25
N GLN A 274 1.93 -29.70 6.00
CA GLN A 274 0.97 -28.65 5.70
C GLN A 274 0.30 -28.10 6.97
N LEU A 275 0.23 -26.78 7.06
CA LEU A 275 -0.60 -26.08 8.05
C LEU A 275 -2.04 -26.12 7.61
N GLY A 276 -2.99 -26.37 8.50
CA GLY A 276 -4.39 -26.48 8.08
C GLY A 276 -5.39 -26.54 9.22
N THR A 277 -6.67 -26.48 8.86
CA THR A 277 -7.77 -26.39 9.83
C THR A 277 -8.06 -27.70 10.59
N GLU A 278 -7.44 -28.82 10.21
CA GLU A 278 -7.73 -30.13 10.78
C GLU A 278 -6.82 -30.45 11.97
N ALA A 279 -7.32 -31.22 12.94
CA ALA A 279 -6.58 -31.54 14.17
C ALA A 279 -5.28 -32.36 13.94
N HIS A 280 -5.13 -32.94 12.75
CA HIS A 280 -3.97 -33.73 12.34
C HIS A 280 -3.04 -32.98 11.36
N SER A 281 -3.31 -31.70 11.08
CA SER A 281 -2.39 -30.86 10.32
C SER A 281 -1.10 -30.65 11.09
N ASP A 282 -0.01 -30.43 10.34
CA ASP A 282 1.29 -30.12 10.90
C ASP A 282 1.24 -28.74 11.59
N ARG A 283 2.23 -28.50 12.43
CA ARG A 283 2.33 -27.27 13.21
C ARG A 283 3.48 -26.41 12.69
N PRO A 284 3.44 -25.10 12.93
CA PRO A 284 4.57 -24.21 12.64
C PRO A 284 5.86 -24.67 13.32
N SER A 285 5.77 -25.39 14.45
CA SER A 285 6.90 -26.03 15.13
C SER A 285 7.63 -27.11 14.33
N ASP A 286 6.96 -27.67 13.31
CA ASP A 286 7.49 -28.75 12.48
C ASP A 286 8.26 -28.20 11.27
N ALA A 287 8.26 -26.88 11.08
CA ALA A 287 8.98 -26.20 10.02
C ALA A 287 10.50 -26.35 10.19
N GLN A 288 11.21 -26.53 9.08
CA GLN A 288 12.66 -26.36 9.04
C GLN A 288 13.00 -24.89 9.29
N VAL A 289 13.86 -24.66 10.29
CA VAL A 289 14.35 -23.32 10.63
C VAL A 289 15.85 -23.27 10.42
N PHE A 290 16.31 -22.31 9.63
CA PHE A 290 17.73 -22.12 9.38
C PHE A 290 18.08 -20.65 9.18
N ARG A 291 19.37 -20.36 9.36
CA ARG A 291 19.96 -19.04 9.16
C ARG A 291 21.12 -19.15 8.20
N LEU A 292 21.20 -18.22 7.26
CA LEU A 292 22.23 -18.16 6.22
C LEU A 292 22.86 -16.78 6.21
N LYS A 293 24.19 -16.74 6.11
CA LYS A 293 24.91 -15.49 5.85
C LYS A 293 24.82 -15.13 4.37
N ILE A 294 24.34 -13.93 4.10
CA ILE A 294 24.21 -13.40 2.75
C ILE A 294 25.21 -12.29 2.47
N GLN A 295 25.47 -12.05 1.20
CA GLN A 295 26.32 -10.98 0.71
C GLN A 295 25.61 -10.24 -0.43
N LYS A 296 26.05 -9.01 -0.68
CA LYS A 296 25.66 -8.24 -1.85
C LYS A 296 25.78 -9.06 -3.15
N GLY A 297 24.75 -9.00 -3.97
CA GLY A 297 24.66 -9.69 -5.26
C GLY A 297 24.21 -11.14 -5.16
N ASP A 298 23.93 -11.67 -3.96
CA ASP A 298 23.23 -12.95 -3.83
C ASP A 298 21.81 -12.84 -4.42
N VAL A 299 21.39 -13.87 -5.14
CA VAL A 299 20.03 -14.01 -5.69
C VAL A 299 19.30 -15.05 -4.85
N ILE A 300 18.23 -14.64 -4.18
CA ILE A 300 17.34 -15.47 -3.38
C ILE A 300 16.11 -15.79 -4.22
N ILE A 301 15.76 -17.06 -4.31
CA ILE A 301 14.60 -17.54 -5.06
C ILE A 301 13.74 -18.31 -4.07
N VAL A 302 12.49 -17.90 -3.91
CA VAL A 302 11.48 -18.63 -3.14
C VAL A 302 10.45 -19.12 -4.16
N GLY A 303 10.10 -20.40 -4.14
CA GLY A 303 9.17 -21.01 -5.09
C GLY A 303 8.12 -21.90 -4.43
N SER A 304 6.96 -22.06 -5.08
CA SER A 304 6.03 -23.15 -4.81
C SER A 304 6.50 -24.47 -5.43
N ASP A 305 5.81 -25.57 -5.11
CA ASP A 305 6.09 -26.89 -5.66
C ASP A 305 6.03 -26.90 -7.20
N GLY A 306 5.17 -26.08 -7.83
CA GLY A 306 5.08 -25.94 -9.28
C GLY A 306 6.39 -25.51 -9.95
N VAL A 307 7.31 -24.86 -9.22
CA VAL A 307 8.68 -24.61 -9.69
C VAL A 307 9.54 -25.86 -9.55
N PHE A 308 9.59 -26.43 -8.35
CA PHE A 308 10.54 -27.49 -7.98
C PHE A 308 10.18 -28.87 -8.51
N ASP A 309 8.90 -29.13 -8.77
CA ASP A 309 8.42 -30.36 -9.42
C ASP A 309 8.72 -30.38 -10.92
N ASN A 310 8.89 -29.20 -11.53
CA ASN A 310 9.04 -29.03 -12.97
C ASN A 310 10.45 -28.64 -13.42
N LEU A 311 11.29 -28.08 -12.55
CA LEU A 311 12.64 -27.63 -12.90
C LEU A 311 13.69 -28.31 -12.01
N PHE A 312 14.73 -28.82 -12.63
CA PHE A 312 15.93 -29.23 -11.92
C PHE A 312 16.68 -28.01 -11.38
N ASP A 313 17.54 -28.22 -10.38
CA ASP A 313 18.41 -27.17 -9.84
C ASP A 313 19.29 -26.56 -10.95
N GLU A 314 19.74 -27.37 -11.91
CA GLU A 314 20.48 -26.92 -13.09
C GLU A 314 19.65 -26.01 -14.02
N ASP A 315 18.35 -26.26 -14.17
CA ASP A 315 17.46 -25.43 -14.97
C ASP A 315 17.29 -24.04 -14.34
N ILE A 316 17.07 -24.00 -13.02
CA ILE A 316 16.95 -22.75 -12.25
C ILE A 316 18.28 -21.98 -12.34
N LEU A 317 19.40 -22.68 -12.15
CA LEU A 317 20.73 -22.07 -12.21
C LEU A 317 21.05 -21.52 -13.61
N GLU A 318 20.63 -22.21 -14.67
CA GLU A 318 20.77 -21.73 -16.05
C GLU A 318 20.00 -20.43 -16.28
N GLU A 319 18.72 -20.37 -15.88
CA GLU A 319 17.89 -19.17 -16.04
C GLU A 319 18.47 -17.99 -15.27
N VAL A 320 18.92 -18.19 -14.02
CA VAL A 320 19.57 -17.14 -13.24
C VAL A 320 20.85 -16.67 -13.95
N ASN A 321 21.71 -17.59 -14.36
CA ASN A 321 22.99 -17.25 -14.99
C ASN A 321 22.82 -16.49 -16.31
N GLN A 322 21.81 -16.80 -17.12
CA GLN A 322 21.52 -16.04 -18.36
C GLN A 322 21.32 -14.54 -18.09
N HIS A 323 20.77 -14.21 -16.92
CA HIS A 323 20.44 -12.85 -16.51
C HIS A 323 21.50 -12.20 -15.59
N LEU A 324 22.54 -12.95 -15.19
CA LEU A 324 23.66 -12.40 -14.44
C LEU A 324 24.70 -11.74 -15.36
N PRO A 325 25.29 -10.60 -14.98
CA PRO A 325 26.41 -9.99 -15.71
C PRO A 325 27.60 -10.96 -15.85
N PRO A 326 28.29 -11.02 -17.01
CA PRO A 326 29.43 -11.93 -17.20
C PRO A 326 30.54 -11.76 -16.14
N ALA A 327 30.74 -10.55 -15.64
CA ALA A 327 31.74 -10.24 -14.61
C ALA A 327 31.38 -10.76 -13.20
N MET A 328 30.13 -11.18 -12.97
CA MET A 328 29.67 -11.80 -11.72
C MET A 328 29.67 -13.33 -11.77
N ARG A 329 29.90 -13.92 -12.95
CA ARG A 329 29.98 -15.36 -13.12
C ARG A 329 31.40 -15.82 -12.79
N SER A 330 31.53 -16.93 -12.07
CA SER A 330 32.83 -17.55 -11.83
C SER A 330 33.51 -17.92 -13.17
N GLU A 331 34.85 -17.96 -13.26
CA GLU A 331 35.58 -18.27 -14.51
C GLU A 331 35.42 -19.75 -14.99
N GLY A 332 34.47 -20.50 -14.41
CA GLY A 332 34.16 -21.91 -14.73
C GLY A 332 32.74 -22.11 -15.26
N GLN A 333 32.36 -23.37 -15.53
CA GLN A 333 30.94 -23.71 -15.75
C GLN A 333 30.18 -23.53 -14.42
N PRO A 334 28.91 -23.07 -14.43
CA PRO A 334 28.09 -23.02 -13.22
C PRO A 334 28.06 -24.37 -12.52
N GLU A 335 28.32 -24.37 -11.21
CA GLU A 335 28.36 -25.59 -10.40
C GLU A 335 27.32 -25.54 -9.28
N LEU A 336 26.74 -26.69 -8.96
CA LEU A 336 25.96 -26.88 -7.74
C LEU A 336 26.93 -27.03 -6.55
N LYS A 337 27.12 -25.94 -5.79
CA LYS A 337 28.06 -25.86 -4.66
C LYS A 337 27.31 -25.68 -3.36
N TYR A 338 26.64 -26.74 -2.92
CA TYR A 338 25.99 -26.75 -1.60
C TYR A 338 27.02 -26.56 -0.49
N SER A 339 27.07 -25.36 0.10
CA SER A 339 27.95 -25.05 1.22
C SER A 339 27.20 -25.24 2.54
N THR A 340 27.76 -26.05 3.43
CA THR A 340 27.25 -26.20 4.81
C THR A 340 27.93 -25.23 5.78
N ASP A 341 28.96 -24.50 5.34
CA ASP A 341 29.85 -23.70 6.20
C ASP A 341 29.14 -22.49 6.85
N SER A 342 27.95 -22.13 6.36
CA SER A 342 27.17 -20.97 6.82
C SER A 342 25.79 -21.33 7.39
N LEU A 343 25.49 -22.62 7.54
CA LEU A 343 24.19 -23.09 8.04
C LEU A 343 24.18 -23.26 9.55
N TRP A 344 23.28 -22.54 10.21
CA TRP A 344 23.01 -22.70 11.64
C TRP A 344 21.63 -23.34 11.82
N TYR A 345 21.62 -24.59 12.24
CA TYR A 345 20.38 -25.30 12.61
C TYR A 345 20.17 -25.18 14.11
N GLU A 346 19.19 -24.37 14.54
CA GLU A 346 18.73 -24.38 15.92
C GLU A 346 17.57 -25.36 16.04
N SER A 347 17.81 -26.58 16.54
CA SER A 347 16.71 -27.42 17.02
C SER A 347 16.16 -26.78 18.29
N GLN A 348 14.91 -26.32 18.27
CA GLN A 348 14.26 -25.85 19.49
C GLN A 348 12.89 -26.49 19.63
N GLN A 349 12.68 -27.16 20.77
CA GLN A 349 11.35 -27.47 21.27
C GLN A 349 10.63 -26.14 21.56
N PRO A 350 9.49 -25.85 20.93
CA PRO A 350 8.83 -24.56 21.03
C PRO A 350 7.90 -24.54 22.24
N GLY A 351 8.39 -23.92 23.30
CA GLY A 351 7.63 -23.59 24.49
C GLY A 351 8.60 -23.00 25.49
N ASP A 352 8.74 -21.67 25.51
CA ASP A 352 9.08 -20.86 26.70
C ASP A 352 9.71 -19.49 26.37
N ARG A 353 10.24 -19.22 25.16
CA ARG A 353 10.96 -17.94 24.93
C ARG A 353 10.07 -16.69 24.92
N LEU A 354 8.92 -16.71 24.26
CA LEU A 354 8.06 -15.52 24.19
C LEU A 354 7.17 -15.33 25.43
N GLU A 355 6.66 -16.40 26.06
CA GLU A 355 5.99 -16.28 27.37
C GLU A 355 6.98 -15.78 28.44
N ALA A 356 8.27 -16.13 28.35
CA ALA A 356 9.31 -15.59 29.25
C ALA A 356 9.62 -14.11 28.96
N LEU A 357 9.59 -13.67 27.70
CA LEU A 357 9.79 -12.26 27.32
C LEU A 357 8.60 -11.38 27.72
N CYS A 358 7.37 -11.90 27.65
CA CYS A 358 6.15 -11.18 28.06
C CYS A 358 5.87 -11.27 29.58
N ARG A 359 6.41 -12.25 30.33
CA ARG A 359 6.18 -12.39 31.79
C ARG A 359 7.30 -11.88 32.70
N ASN A 360 8.55 -11.77 32.24
CA ASN A 360 9.66 -11.36 33.11
C ASN A 360 9.84 -9.83 33.20
N GLY A 361 8.86 -9.19 33.84
CA GLY A 361 8.98 -7.87 34.47
C GLY A 361 9.38 -7.94 35.94
N GLY A 362 10.32 -8.83 36.32
CA GLY A 362 10.80 -9.01 37.70
C GLY A 362 12.34 -8.86 37.82
N PRO A 363 12.87 -8.18 38.86
CA PRO A 363 14.25 -7.67 38.87
C PRO A 363 15.34 -8.65 39.31
N ASP A 364 15.12 -9.97 39.28
CA ASP A 364 16.11 -10.90 39.86
C ASP A 364 16.07 -12.29 39.20
N LYS A 365 16.84 -12.46 38.11
CA LYS A 365 17.42 -13.74 37.63
C LYS A 365 18.24 -13.50 36.37
N THR A 366 19.56 -13.55 36.53
CA THR A 366 20.56 -13.57 35.45
C THR A 366 20.44 -14.86 34.64
N VAL A 367 20.14 -14.75 33.34
CA VAL A 367 20.38 -15.82 32.37
C VAL A 367 21.84 -15.71 31.94
N GLU A 368 22.64 -16.74 32.24
CA GLU A 368 24.05 -16.80 31.82
C GLU A 368 24.15 -16.80 30.29
N VAL A 369 24.96 -15.88 29.77
CA VAL A 369 25.33 -15.79 28.35
C VAL A 369 26.21 -16.99 28.02
N ALA A 370 25.82 -17.77 27.01
CA ALA A 370 26.64 -18.86 26.49
C ALA A 370 28.03 -18.33 26.05
N PRO A 371 29.13 -19.06 26.32
CA PRO A 371 30.46 -18.55 26.11
C PRO A 371 30.73 -18.30 24.62
N SER A 372 31.31 -17.14 24.32
CA SER A 372 31.82 -16.81 23.00
C SER A 372 32.87 -17.84 22.58
N SER A 373 32.53 -18.75 21.66
CA SER A 373 33.53 -19.59 21.02
C SER A 373 34.35 -18.72 20.08
N THR A 374 35.57 -18.40 20.50
CA THR A 374 36.64 -17.89 19.65
C THR A 374 36.89 -18.86 18.50
N THR A 375 36.48 -18.49 17.29
CA THR A 375 36.95 -19.13 16.07
C THR A 375 37.65 -18.08 15.22
N LYS A 376 38.92 -18.34 14.94
CA LYS A 376 39.84 -17.47 14.22
C LYS A 376 39.23 -17.04 12.88
N VAL A 377 39.08 -15.74 12.69
CA VAL A 377 38.92 -15.12 11.38
C VAL A 377 40.13 -15.53 10.55
N VAL A 378 39.94 -16.45 9.60
CA VAL A 378 40.92 -16.68 8.54
C VAL A 378 40.85 -15.45 7.64
N ALA A 379 41.94 -14.70 7.65
CA ALA A 379 42.14 -13.54 6.80
C ALA A 379 42.11 -13.94 5.32
N GLY A 380 41.44 -13.12 4.51
CA GLY A 380 41.72 -12.98 3.09
C GLY A 380 40.73 -13.63 2.12
N ALA A 381 39.52 -13.07 2.00
CA ALA A 381 38.85 -13.00 0.71
C ALA A 381 39.06 -11.58 0.16
N PRO A 382 39.49 -11.39 -1.10
CA PRO A 382 39.73 -10.07 -1.64
C PRO A 382 38.42 -9.27 -1.66
N LYS A 383 38.45 -8.05 -1.12
CA LYS A 383 37.41 -7.05 -1.38
C LYS A 383 37.43 -6.73 -2.87
N LEU A 384 36.71 -7.49 -3.68
CA LEU A 384 36.31 -7.02 -5.00
C LEU A 384 35.32 -5.88 -4.77
N SER A 385 35.73 -4.65 -5.05
CA SER A 385 34.80 -3.59 -5.38
C SER A 385 34.16 -3.97 -6.72
N LEU A 386 33.07 -4.73 -6.68
CA LEU A 386 32.27 -5.02 -7.86
C LEU A 386 31.70 -3.68 -8.38
N PRO A 387 31.86 -3.33 -9.67
CA PRO A 387 31.09 -2.26 -10.30
C PRO A 387 29.59 -2.45 -10.01
N GLN A 388 28.82 -1.36 -9.92
CA GLN A 388 27.35 -1.41 -9.84
C GLN A 388 26.79 -2.14 -11.07
N PHE A 389 26.57 -3.45 -10.95
CA PHE A 389 25.86 -4.22 -11.96
C PHE A 389 24.41 -4.34 -11.54
N HIS A 390 23.49 -4.01 -12.45
CA HIS A 390 22.06 -4.16 -12.23
C HIS A 390 21.66 -5.60 -12.56
N ILE A 391 21.04 -6.29 -11.60
CA ILE A 391 20.38 -7.59 -11.79
C ILE A 391 18.89 -7.33 -11.75
N ASP A 392 18.16 -7.72 -12.79
CA ASP A 392 16.71 -7.56 -12.86
C ASP A 392 16.01 -8.80 -12.24
N PRO A 393 15.45 -8.70 -11.01
CA PRO A 393 14.76 -9.82 -10.39
C PRO A 393 13.50 -10.24 -11.15
N HIS A 394 12.85 -9.33 -11.89
CA HIS A 394 11.62 -9.63 -12.64
C HIS A 394 11.92 -10.49 -13.87
N ALA A 395 13.00 -10.19 -14.60
CA ALA A 395 13.43 -11.02 -15.72
C ALA A 395 13.72 -12.46 -15.26
N ILE A 396 14.40 -12.63 -14.13
CA ILE A 396 14.70 -13.94 -13.55
C ILE A 396 13.42 -14.66 -13.10
N SER A 397 12.54 -13.99 -12.35
CA SER A 397 11.29 -14.61 -11.87
C SER A 397 10.41 -15.06 -13.03
N LEU A 398 10.29 -14.22 -14.06
CA LEU A 398 9.49 -14.51 -15.24
C LEU A 398 10.08 -15.66 -16.07
N ALA A 399 11.40 -15.71 -16.21
CA ALA A 399 12.08 -16.77 -16.96
C ALA A 399 11.93 -18.13 -16.28
N ILE A 400 12.13 -18.20 -14.96
CA ILE A 400 11.93 -19.41 -14.15
C ILE A 400 10.46 -19.87 -14.26
N ALA A 401 9.50 -18.98 -14.04
CA ALA A 401 8.08 -19.33 -14.10
C ALA A 401 7.66 -19.83 -15.49
N LYS A 402 8.12 -19.18 -16.57
CA LYS A 402 7.84 -19.60 -17.94
C LYS A 402 8.44 -20.95 -18.29
N ARG A 403 9.67 -21.23 -17.84
CA ARG A 403 10.31 -22.53 -18.06
C ARG A 403 9.57 -23.63 -17.30
N ALA A 404 9.23 -23.39 -16.02
CA ALA A 404 8.43 -24.33 -15.22
C ALA A 404 7.08 -24.61 -15.89
N LYS A 405 6.40 -23.57 -16.39
CA LYS A 405 5.12 -23.70 -17.10
C LYS A 405 5.25 -24.53 -18.36
N LEU A 406 6.29 -24.28 -19.16
CA LEU A 406 6.57 -25.04 -20.38
C LEU A 406 6.76 -26.53 -20.08
N VAL A 407 7.54 -26.88 -19.05
CA VAL A 407 7.75 -28.29 -18.63
C VAL A 407 6.46 -28.91 -18.10
N SER A 408 5.65 -28.14 -17.34
CA SER A 408 4.37 -28.61 -16.80
C SER A 408 3.33 -28.93 -17.89
N GLU A 409 3.38 -28.28 -19.04
CA GLU A 409 2.38 -28.41 -20.11
C GLU A 409 2.78 -29.35 -21.24
N ASP A 410 4.08 -29.50 -21.51
CA ASP A 410 4.58 -30.29 -22.62
C ASP A 410 4.79 -31.77 -22.24
N THR A 411 3.82 -32.59 -22.62
CA THR A 411 3.82 -34.05 -22.41
C THR A 411 4.94 -34.80 -23.15
N ARG A 412 5.76 -34.11 -23.96
CA ARG A 412 6.91 -34.67 -24.66
C ARG A 412 8.21 -34.56 -23.85
N TYR A 413 8.25 -33.78 -22.77
CA TYR A 413 9.39 -33.82 -21.85
C TYR A 413 9.55 -35.24 -21.30
N THR A 414 10.75 -35.78 -21.43
CA THR A 414 11.04 -37.15 -21.03
C THR A 414 11.51 -37.27 -19.58
N GLU A 415 11.95 -36.17 -18.96
CA GLU A 415 12.53 -36.13 -17.61
C GLU A 415 12.16 -34.79 -16.92
N SER A 416 11.47 -34.86 -15.78
CA SER A 416 11.23 -33.76 -14.83
C SER A 416 11.48 -34.28 -13.40
N PRO A 417 11.77 -33.42 -12.41
CA PRO A 417 11.96 -33.85 -11.02
C PRO A 417 10.81 -34.73 -10.51
N PHE A 418 9.56 -34.26 -10.68
CA PHE A 418 8.37 -34.98 -10.25
C PHE A 418 8.20 -36.31 -10.98
N GLN A 419 8.39 -36.35 -12.31
CA GLN A 419 8.26 -37.58 -13.08
C GLN A 419 9.26 -38.64 -12.61
N MET A 420 10.53 -38.27 -12.42
CA MET A 420 11.55 -39.22 -11.98
C MET A 420 11.24 -39.76 -10.59
N ARG A 421 10.78 -38.89 -9.68
CA ARG A 421 10.39 -39.31 -8.33
C ARG A 421 9.15 -40.21 -8.36
N ALA A 422 8.13 -39.88 -9.16
CA ALA A 422 6.95 -40.71 -9.35
C ALA A 422 7.32 -42.13 -9.85
N MET A 423 8.23 -42.21 -10.82
CA MET A 423 8.74 -43.49 -11.33
C MET A 423 9.51 -44.30 -10.28
N GLN A 424 10.30 -43.65 -9.42
CA GLN A 424 10.99 -44.30 -8.31
C GLN A 424 10.02 -44.89 -7.28
N GLU A 425 8.89 -44.22 -7.06
CA GLU A 425 7.80 -44.66 -6.18
C GLU A 425 6.86 -45.69 -6.85
N GLY A 426 7.17 -46.12 -8.08
CA GLY A 426 6.42 -47.13 -8.82
C GLY A 426 5.16 -46.61 -9.52
N LEU A 427 5.00 -45.29 -9.64
CA LEU A 427 3.89 -44.64 -10.34
C LEU A 427 4.31 -44.32 -11.78
N TYR A 428 3.46 -44.69 -12.74
CA TYR A 428 3.66 -44.27 -14.13
C TYR A 428 3.19 -42.83 -14.30
N TYR A 429 4.12 -41.92 -14.57
CA TYR A 429 3.88 -40.51 -14.86
C TYR A 429 4.72 -40.10 -16.07
N GLN A 430 4.26 -39.14 -16.89
CA GLN A 430 4.97 -38.68 -18.08
C GLN A 430 4.83 -37.16 -18.23
N GLY A 431 5.96 -36.44 -18.36
CA GLY A 431 6.00 -34.98 -18.44
C GLY A 431 6.08 -34.28 -17.07
N GLY A 432 5.97 -32.95 -17.06
CA GLY A 432 5.92 -32.15 -15.83
C GLY A 432 4.60 -32.26 -15.07
N LYS A 433 4.61 -31.90 -13.78
CA LYS A 433 3.42 -31.81 -12.94
C LYS A 433 2.70 -30.50 -13.26
N ARG A 434 1.45 -30.59 -13.70
CA ARG A 434 0.60 -29.39 -13.82
C ARG A 434 0.25 -28.88 -12.44
N ASP A 435 0.79 -27.72 -12.08
CA ASP A 435 0.43 -27.00 -10.87
C ASP A 435 0.41 -25.48 -11.04
N ASP A 436 -0.04 -24.79 -9.99
CA ASP A 436 0.17 -23.36 -9.83
C ASP A 436 1.68 -23.11 -9.66
N ILE A 437 2.22 -22.10 -10.35
CA ILE A 437 3.65 -21.80 -10.35
C ILE A 437 3.82 -20.40 -9.80
N THR A 438 4.36 -20.30 -8.59
CA THR A 438 4.67 -19.04 -7.94
C THR A 438 6.15 -18.99 -7.64
N VAL A 439 6.82 -17.93 -8.10
CA VAL A 439 8.23 -17.68 -7.80
C VAL A 439 8.43 -16.22 -7.41
N VAL A 440 9.11 -16.01 -6.29
CA VAL A 440 9.55 -14.71 -5.78
C VAL A 440 11.08 -14.69 -5.84
N VAL A 441 11.64 -13.71 -6.55
CA VAL A 441 13.09 -13.52 -6.69
C VAL A 441 13.50 -12.23 -6.00
N ALA A 442 14.55 -12.27 -5.20
CA ALA A 442 15.16 -11.10 -4.56
C ALA A 442 16.66 -11.08 -4.78
N VAL A 443 17.20 -9.89 -5.08
CA VAL A 443 18.64 -9.63 -5.16
C VAL A 443 19.06 -8.87 -3.91
N VAL A 444 20.08 -9.35 -3.22
CA VAL A 444 20.64 -8.71 -2.03
C VAL A 444 21.47 -7.50 -2.44
N THR A 445 21.07 -6.30 -2.02
CA THR A 445 21.76 -5.03 -2.34
C THR A 445 22.19 -4.29 -1.08
N ASP A 446 23.21 -3.44 -1.17
CA ASP A 446 23.56 -2.55 -0.04
C ASP A 446 22.42 -1.55 0.20
N LEU A 447 22.25 -1.12 1.45
CA LEU A 447 21.36 -0.01 1.79
C LEU A 447 21.76 1.31 1.12
N GLU A 448 23.06 1.50 0.87
CA GLU A 448 23.62 2.68 0.20
C GLU A 448 23.53 2.61 -1.34
N ASP A 449 23.17 1.45 -1.91
CA ASP A 449 23.06 1.24 -3.36
C ASP A 449 21.64 1.46 -3.90
N SER A 450 20.72 1.98 -3.08
CA SER A 450 19.61 2.75 -3.65
C SER A 450 20.25 3.82 -4.53
N PRO A 451 19.88 3.94 -5.83
CA PRO A 451 20.57 4.83 -6.76
C PRO A 451 20.75 6.19 -6.09
N ASP A 452 22.00 6.65 -5.95
CA ASP A 452 22.30 8.03 -5.58
C ASP A 452 21.50 8.87 -6.56
N PRO A 453 20.44 9.54 -6.09
CA PRO A 453 19.45 10.00 -7.02
C PRO A 453 20.09 11.11 -7.84
N SER A 454 20.09 10.95 -9.16
CA SER A 454 20.76 11.81 -10.13
C SER A 454 20.24 13.25 -10.18
N TYR A 455 19.48 13.70 -9.17
CA TYR A 455 19.01 15.08 -9.08
C TYR A 455 20.10 16.01 -8.54
N HIS A 456 20.04 17.26 -8.99
CA HIS A 456 20.93 18.29 -8.50
C HIS A 456 20.59 18.67 -7.05
N LYS A 457 21.32 18.10 -6.09
CA LYS A 457 21.19 18.38 -4.67
C LYS A 457 21.78 19.76 -4.34
N PRO A 458 21.01 20.72 -3.78
CA PRO A 458 21.56 22.00 -3.34
C PRO A 458 22.70 21.81 -2.34
N ALA A 459 23.61 22.79 -2.25
CA ALA A 459 24.67 22.76 -1.25
C ALA A 459 24.09 23.01 0.15
N ARG A 460 24.59 22.26 1.15
CA ARG A 460 24.21 22.45 2.56
C ARG A 460 24.62 23.85 3.01
N SER A 461 23.68 24.60 3.56
CA SER A 461 23.98 25.92 4.13
C SER A 461 24.90 25.80 5.35
N GLU A 462 25.95 26.62 5.39
CA GLU A 462 26.85 26.77 6.55
C GLU A 462 26.17 27.50 7.72
N ALA A 463 25.04 28.16 7.47
CA ALA A 463 24.29 28.86 8.52
C ALA A 463 23.62 27.88 9.50
N PHE A 464 23.40 26.62 9.09
CA PHE A 464 22.78 25.61 9.95
C PHE A 464 23.80 24.86 10.78
N LYS A 465 23.55 24.81 12.08
CA LYS A 465 24.30 24.02 13.05
C LYS A 465 24.17 22.52 12.71
N ARG A 466 25.24 21.75 12.94
CA ARG A 466 25.19 20.28 12.97
C ARG A 466 24.80 19.81 14.37
N LEU A 467 23.95 18.79 14.44
CA LEU A 467 23.47 18.23 15.70
C LEU A 467 24.62 17.72 16.58
N THR A 468 24.51 17.98 17.87
CA THR A 468 25.41 17.45 18.91
C THR A 468 24.65 16.57 19.89
N LYS A 469 25.39 15.87 20.77
CA LYS A 469 24.80 15.08 21.85
C LYS A 469 23.99 15.93 22.84
N ASP A 470 24.36 17.19 23.00
CA ASP A 470 23.65 18.12 23.88
C ASP A 470 22.28 18.51 23.30
N ASP A 471 22.19 18.65 21.97
CA ASP A 471 20.91 18.88 21.29
C ASP A 471 19.96 17.70 21.52
N LEU A 472 20.47 16.47 21.34
CA LEU A 472 19.70 15.26 21.63
C LEU A 472 19.27 15.18 23.10
N ALA A 473 20.17 15.53 24.03
CA ALA A 473 19.87 15.56 25.46
C ALA A 473 18.75 16.57 25.76
N TYR A 474 18.75 17.74 25.13
CA TYR A 474 17.69 18.72 25.25
C TYR A 474 16.34 18.19 24.76
N PHE A 475 16.27 17.61 23.56
CA PHE A 475 15.01 17.08 23.03
C PHE A 475 14.40 15.97 23.92
N LYS A 476 15.25 15.16 24.56
CA LYS A 476 14.83 14.16 25.56
C LYS A 476 14.27 14.76 26.85
N THR A 477 14.43 16.06 27.10
CA THR A 477 13.76 16.76 28.21
C THR A 477 12.34 17.19 27.88
N ILE A 478 12.03 17.39 26.59
CA ILE A 478 10.70 17.80 26.09
C ILE A 478 9.79 16.59 25.88
N MET A 479 10.37 15.47 25.44
CA MET A 479 9.63 14.29 25.03
C MET A 479 10.24 13.00 25.59
N PRO A 480 9.41 11.95 25.82
CA PRO A 480 9.88 10.62 26.17
C PRO A 480 10.88 10.05 25.14
N SER A 481 11.83 9.23 25.59
CA SER A 481 12.91 8.72 24.73
C SER A 481 12.43 7.86 23.57
N GLU A 482 11.30 7.16 23.71
CA GLU A 482 10.66 6.35 22.67
C GLU A 482 10.13 7.17 21.49
N THR A 483 9.92 8.47 21.67
CA THR A 483 9.47 9.39 20.60
C THR A 483 10.61 10.15 19.93
N VAL A 484 11.86 9.81 20.25
CA VAL A 484 13.08 10.44 19.75
C VAL A 484 13.97 9.39 19.10
N LEU A 485 13.96 9.31 17.78
CA LEU A 485 14.83 8.41 17.03
C LEU A 485 16.09 9.15 16.63
N ALA A 486 17.22 8.68 17.14
CA ALA A 486 18.50 9.35 16.96
C ALA A 486 19.57 8.31 16.66
N THR A 487 20.37 8.55 15.63
CA THR A 487 21.46 7.64 15.28
C THR A 487 22.62 7.74 16.25
N ALA A 488 23.53 6.77 16.23
CA ALA A 488 24.75 6.80 17.03
C ALA A 488 25.62 8.05 16.76
N GLN A 489 25.54 8.65 15.56
CA GLN A 489 26.30 9.83 15.19
C GLN A 489 25.98 11.05 16.08
N VAL A 490 24.72 11.19 16.48
CA VAL A 490 24.24 12.28 17.35
C VAL A 490 24.05 11.83 18.80
N GLY A 491 24.52 10.63 19.16
CA GLY A 491 24.48 10.09 20.52
C GLY A 491 23.21 9.29 20.87
N GLY A 492 22.44 8.86 19.88
CA GLY A 492 21.31 7.95 20.04
C GLY A 492 21.65 6.48 19.84
N THR A 493 20.62 5.65 19.74
CA THR A 493 20.72 4.18 19.62
C THR A 493 19.96 3.63 18.42
N ALA A 494 19.25 4.48 17.66
CA ALA A 494 18.51 4.05 16.48
C ALA A 494 19.49 3.68 15.36
N ASP A 495 19.18 2.62 14.63
CA ASP A 495 19.88 2.25 13.40
C ASP A 495 19.54 3.26 12.29
N ALA A 496 20.47 3.53 11.38
CA ALA A 496 20.23 4.44 10.25
C ALA A 496 19.02 4.00 9.41
N ILE A 497 18.79 2.69 9.30
CA ILE A 497 17.62 2.17 8.58
C ILE A 497 16.27 2.51 9.25
N GLU A 498 16.23 2.71 10.57
CA GLU A 498 14.99 3.12 11.26
C GLU A 498 14.57 4.54 10.82
N LEU A 499 15.50 5.32 10.28
CA LEU A 499 15.26 6.66 9.76
C LEU A 499 15.05 6.65 8.23
N GLU A 500 15.23 5.51 7.54
CA GLU A 500 15.17 5.46 6.07
C GLU A 500 13.78 5.84 5.55
N GLY A 501 12.71 5.34 6.17
CA GLY A 501 11.32 5.72 5.82
C GLY A 501 10.99 7.20 6.04
N PHE A 502 11.82 7.93 6.78
CA PHE A 502 11.73 9.38 6.98
C PHE A 502 12.64 10.17 6.04
N ASN A 503 13.74 9.55 5.57
CA ASN A 503 14.74 10.15 4.71
C ASN A 503 14.44 9.97 3.22
N ALA A 504 13.74 8.90 2.82
CA ALA A 504 13.33 8.65 1.43
C ALA A 504 11.90 9.14 1.14
N ASP A 505 11.70 9.78 -0.01
CA ASP A 505 10.37 10.21 -0.45
C ASP A 505 9.58 9.07 -1.08
N TRP A 506 8.27 9.27 -1.28
CA TRP A 506 7.37 8.24 -1.82
C TRP A 506 7.78 7.71 -3.20
N LEU A 507 8.43 8.54 -4.03
CA LEU A 507 8.90 8.16 -5.37
C LEU A 507 10.28 7.48 -5.37
N ASN A 508 10.95 7.38 -4.22
CA ASN A 508 12.36 7.00 -4.11
C ASN A 508 13.27 7.83 -5.03
N LYS A 509 12.91 9.10 -5.25
CA LYS A 509 13.66 10.06 -6.07
C LYS A 509 14.48 11.01 -5.21
N TYR A 510 14.02 11.34 -4.00
CA TYR A 510 14.67 12.28 -3.10
C TYR A 510 15.03 11.58 -1.79
N ARG A 511 16.30 11.69 -1.40
CA ARG A 511 16.82 11.10 -0.16
C ARG A 511 17.64 12.10 0.66
N GLY A 512 17.25 12.26 1.91
CA GLY A 512 17.95 13.01 2.95
C GLY A 512 18.96 12.17 3.74
N ASP A 513 19.59 12.78 4.73
CA ASP A 513 20.54 12.14 5.65
C ASP A 513 20.33 12.63 7.09
N SER A 514 19.06 12.77 7.49
CA SER A 514 18.71 13.15 8.85
C SER A 514 19.18 12.08 9.83
N GLN A 515 19.77 12.56 10.92
CA GLN A 515 20.24 11.73 12.03
C GLN A 515 19.29 11.74 13.22
N LEU A 516 18.17 12.50 13.13
CA LEU A 516 17.23 12.72 14.23
C LEU A 516 15.80 12.91 13.73
N VAL A 517 14.90 12.06 14.21
CA VAL A 517 13.44 12.18 14.05
C VAL A 517 12.80 12.43 15.41
N LEU A 518 11.97 13.47 15.49
CA LEU A 518 11.19 13.84 16.67
C LEU A 518 9.71 13.59 16.40
N ARG A 519 9.02 12.87 17.30
CA ARG A 519 7.61 12.48 17.16
C ARG A 519 6.73 13.05 18.30
N PRO A 520 6.53 14.38 18.35
CA PRO A 520 5.75 15.03 19.40
C PRO A 520 4.29 14.55 19.43
N LYS A 521 3.68 14.65 20.62
CA LYS A 521 2.27 14.31 20.89
C LYS A 521 1.39 15.53 21.14
N THR A 522 1.97 16.73 21.25
CA THR A 522 1.28 17.95 21.66
C THR A 522 1.85 19.19 20.95
N THR A 523 1.02 20.22 20.81
CA THR A 523 1.40 21.52 20.23
C THR A 523 2.50 22.20 21.05
N GLU A 524 2.47 22.06 22.38
CA GLU A 524 3.49 22.60 23.28
C GLU A 524 4.87 21.97 23.04
N GLN A 525 4.93 20.66 22.78
CA GLN A 525 6.19 20.01 22.44
C GLN A 525 6.73 20.53 21.10
N VAL A 526 5.88 20.71 20.09
CA VAL A 526 6.26 21.33 18.81
C VAL A 526 6.80 22.74 19.03
N SER A 527 6.12 23.56 19.84
CA SER A 527 6.55 24.90 20.24
C SER A 527 7.95 24.91 20.85
N GLN A 528 8.21 24.07 21.84
CA GLN A 528 9.51 23.98 22.51
C GLN A 528 10.62 23.50 21.56
N ILE A 529 10.33 22.52 20.69
CA ILE A 529 11.27 22.02 19.68
C ILE A 529 11.66 23.15 18.72
N LEU A 530 10.67 23.84 18.13
CA LEU A 530 10.95 24.87 17.13
C LEU A 530 11.68 26.08 17.74
N GLN A 531 11.28 26.50 18.94
CA GLN A 531 12.00 27.56 19.67
C GLN A 531 13.49 27.23 19.86
N TYR A 532 13.78 25.99 20.28
CA TYR A 532 15.16 25.54 20.45
C TYR A 532 15.92 25.49 19.13
N CYS A 533 15.30 24.90 18.10
CA CYS A 533 15.88 24.81 16.76
C CYS A 533 16.19 26.19 16.17
N SER A 534 15.28 27.16 16.32
CA SER A 534 15.48 28.52 15.82
C SER A 534 16.61 29.22 16.56
N THR A 535 16.66 29.11 17.89
CA THR A 535 17.74 29.67 18.72
C THR A 535 19.11 29.13 18.34
N HIS A 536 19.19 27.84 17.98
CA HIS A 536 20.45 27.15 17.64
C HIS A 536 20.71 27.01 16.14
N ARG A 537 19.83 27.57 15.29
CA ARG A 537 19.87 27.43 13.82
C ARG A 537 19.97 25.98 13.36
N ILE A 538 19.16 25.11 13.94
CA ILE A 538 18.98 23.73 13.53
C ILE A 538 17.83 23.70 12.54
N ALA A 539 18.09 23.23 11.32
CA ALA A 539 17.05 23.10 10.31
C ALA A 539 16.09 21.95 10.64
N VAL A 540 14.82 22.12 10.28
CA VAL A 540 13.71 21.20 10.60
C VAL A 540 12.87 20.95 9.35
N VAL A 541 12.52 19.69 9.09
CA VAL A 541 11.55 19.29 8.07
C VAL A 541 10.30 18.74 8.73
N PRO A 542 9.17 19.46 8.66
CA PRO A 542 7.88 18.93 9.10
C PRO A 542 7.44 17.79 8.18
N GLN A 543 7.01 16.67 8.78
CA GLN A 543 6.59 15.49 8.02
C GLN A 543 5.26 14.93 8.55
N GLY A 544 4.30 14.77 7.63
CA GLY A 544 3.05 14.06 7.86
C GLY A 544 3.16 12.59 7.44
N GLY A 545 2.26 12.15 6.55
CA GLY A 545 2.24 10.78 6.02
C GLY A 545 3.35 10.41 5.03
N ASN A 546 4.24 11.35 4.69
CA ASN A 546 5.32 11.20 3.69
C ASN A 546 4.83 10.75 2.29
N THR A 547 3.65 11.19 1.86
CA THR A 547 3.05 10.85 0.55
C THR A 547 3.22 11.96 -0.52
N GLY A 548 4.05 12.97 -0.25
CA GLY A 548 4.27 14.10 -1.16
C GLY A 548 5.15 13.71 -2.35
N LEU A 549 4.90 14.30 -3.53
CA LEU A 549 5.50 13.88 -4.81
C LEU A 549 6.58 14.83 -5.35
N VAL A 550 7.00 15.81 -4.55
CA VAL A 550 7.89 16.92 -4.98
C VAL A 550 9.14 17.06 -4.11
N GLY A 551 9.45 16.04 -3.29
CA GLY A 551 10.57 16.07 -2.34
C GLY A 551 10.38 17.06 -1.18
N GLY A 552 9.15 17.52 -0.95
CA GLY A 552 8.83 18.50 0.10
C GLY A 552 8.87 17.91 1.52
N SER A 553 8.55 16.62 1.67
CA SER A 553 8.37 15.93 2.95
C SER A 553 9.65 15.34 3.56
N VAL A 554 10.77 15.31 2.82
CA VAL A 554 12.01 14.66 3.27
C VAL A 554 13.18 15.63 3.39
N PRO A 555 14.15 15.40 4.27
CA PRO A 555 15.37 16.23 4.39
C PRO A 555 16.13 16.31 3.06
N VAL A 556 16.79 17.45 2.82
CA VAL A 556 17.80 17.51 1.75
C VAL A 556 19.12 17.01 2.32
N HIS A 557 19.52 17.49 3.49
CA HIS A 557 20.73 17.09 4.19
C HIS A 557 20.40 16.45 5.54
N ASP A 558 20.89 17.03 6.63
CA ASP A 558 20.84 16.57 8.01
C ASP A 558 19.79 17.30 8.85
N GLU A 559 18.76 17.89 8.22
CA GLU A 559 17.66 18.55 8.92
C GLU A 559 16.97 17.57 9.87
N VAL A 560 16.52 18.06 11.03
CA VAL A 560 15.71 17.26 11.96
C VAL A 560 14.36 16.99 11.35
N VAL A 561 13.95 15.73 11.27
CA VAL A 561 12.58 15.40 10.85
C VAL A 561 11.65 15.58 12.04
N LEU A 562 10.63 16.43 11.89
CA LEU A 562 9.57 16.63 12.87
C LEU A 562 8.32 15.91 12.37
N SER A 563 8.14 14.66 12.81
CA SER A 563 7.01 13.83 12.40
C SER A 563 5.78 14.10 13.26
N LEU A 564 4.67 14.48 12.61
CA LEU A 564 3.41 14.78 13.29
C LEU A 564 2.54 13.54 13.52
N ARG A 565 2.99 12.34 13.16
CA ARG A 565 2.20 11.09 13.22
C ARG A 565 1.60 10.83 14.61
N ASN A 566 2.29 11.21 15.67
CA ASN A 566 1.84 10.98 17.04
C ASN A 566 0.81 12.01 17.53
N MET A 567 0.49 13.03 16.73
CA MET A 567 -0.59 14.00 16.96
C MET A 567 -1.81 13.58 16.13
N SER A 568 -2.52 12.55 16.56
CA SER A 568 -3.59 11.89 15.79
C SER A 568 -4.97 11.93 16.45
N LYS A 569 -5.21 12.88 17.37
CA LYS A 569 -6.50 12.95 18.08
C LYS A 569 -7.54 13.76 17.32
N ILE A 570 -8.74 13.20 17.20
CA ILE A 570 -9.95 14.00 16.94
C ILE A 570 -10.29 14.76 18.22
N ARG A 571 -10.27 16.10 18.16
CA ARG A 571 -10.46 16.99 19.32
C ARG A 571 -11.95 17.23 19.60
N SER A 572 -12.73 17.48 18.56
CA SER A 572 -14.19 17.66 18.66
C SER A 572 -14.87 17.49 17.31
N TYR A 573 -16.16 17.23 17.36
CA TYR A 573 -17.03 17.19 16.19
C TYR A 573 -18.41 17.75 16.56
N ASP A 574 -18.92 18.68 15.76
CA ASP A 574 -20.27 19.23 15.92
C ASP A 574 -21.19 18.63 14.85
N GLU A 575 -22.07 17.73 15.28
CA GLU A 575 -23.03 17.02 14.42
C GLU A 575 -24.01 17.96 13.71
N LEU A 576 -24.32 19.13 14.29
CA LEU A 576 -25.26 20.07 13.70
C LEU A 576 -24.62 20.83 12.53
N SER A 577 -23.40 21.32 12.72
CA SER A 577 -22.70 22.16 11.74
C SER A 577 -21.82 21.37 10.77
N GLY A 578 -21.54 20.10 11.07
CA GLY A 578 -20.60 19.26 10.33
C GLY A 578 -19.19 19.79 10.43
N ILE A 579 -18.76 20.25 11.60
CA ILE A 579 -17.42 20.81 11.78
C ILE A 579 -16.57 19.84 12.60
N LEU A 580 -15.45 19.44 12.02
CA LEU A 580 -14.47 18.55 12.62
C LEU A 580 -13.26 19.36 13.06
N VAL A 581 -12.82 19.16 14.30
CA VAL A 581 -11.54 19.66 14.81
C VAL A 581 -10.67 18.47 15.18
N CYS A 582 -9.45 18.42 14.63
CA CYS A 582 -8.53 17.31 14.82
C CYS A 582 -7.07 17.77 14.82
N ASP A 583 -6.18 16.91 15.32
CA ASP A 583 -4.75 17.10 15.22
C ASP A 583 -4.26 16.93 13.77
N ALA A 584 -3.15 17.59 13.45
CA ALA A 584 -2.57 17.59 12.10
C ALA A 584 -2.10 16.21 11.60
N GLY A 585 -1.85 15.25 12.49
CA GLY A 585 -1.40 13.90 12.16
C GLY A 585 -2.52 12.89 11.94
N CYS A 586 -3.79 13.27 12.03
CA CYS A 586 -4.90 12.35 11.71
C CYS A 586 -4.87 11.94 10.23
N VAL A 587 -4.98 10.63 9.98
CA VAL A 587 -5.03 10.05 8.63
C VAL A 587 -6.35 10.41 7.95
N LEU A 588 -6.31 10.78 6.67
CA LEU A 588 -7.51 11.24 5.95
C LEU A 588 -8.61 10.18 5.90
N GLU A 589 -8.26 8.92 5.67
CA GLU A 589 -9.21 7.81 5.65
C GLU A 589 -9.90 7.59 7.01
N GLU A 590 -9.15 7.63 8.10
CA GLU A 590 -9.71 7.54 9.46
C GLU A 590 -10.70 8.68 9.74
N LEU A 591 -10.35 9.90 9.32
CA LEU A 591 -11.27 11.04 9.43
C LEU A 591 -12.52 10.84 8.57
N GLY A 592 -12.36 10.31 7.36
CA GLY A 592 -13.45 9.96 6.44
C GLY A 592 -14.41 8.95 7.06
N ASN A 593 -13.89 7.86 7.64
CA ASN A 593 -14.66 6.85 8.33
C ASN A 593 -15.41 7.44 9.53
N TYR A 594 -14.72 8.23 10.36
CA TYR A 594 -15.29 8.85 11.54
C TYR A 594 -16.48 9.77 11.23
N VAL A 595 -16.36 10.66 10.23
CA VAL A 595 -17.47 11.56 9.85
C VAL A 595 -18.53 10.85 9.02
N GLY A 596 -18.15 9.78 8.31
CA GLY A 596 -19.02 8.91 7.53
C GLY A 596 -20.11 8.23 8.36
N GLU A 597 -19.76 7.74 9.56
CA GLU A 597 -20.70 7.19 10.54
C GLU A 597 -21.73 8.22 11.02
N ARG A 598 -21.40 9.51 10.91
CA ARG A 598 -22.19 10.66 11.40
C ARG A 598 -22.89 11.41 10.26
N GLY A 599 -23.06 10.76 9.11
CA GLY A 599 -23.79 11.31 7.97
C GLY A 599 -23.07 12.44 7.24
N HIS A 600 -21.74 12.54 7.36
CA HIS A 600 -20.92 13.54 6.68
C HIS A 600 -19.79 12.88 5.88
N VAL A 601 -19.09 13.66 5.07
CA VAL A 601 -17.90 13.23 4.31
C VAL A 601 -16.79 14.26 4.44
N MET A 602 -15.54 13.83 4.28
CA MET A 602 -14.44 14.79 4.14
C MET A 602 -14.60 15.61 2.84
N PRO A 603 -14.25 16.91 2.83
CA PRO A 603 -14.40 17.77 1.64
C PRO A 603 -13.34 17.49 0.56
N LEU A 604 -12.42 16.56 0.80
CA LEU A 604 -11.38 16.12 -0.12
C LEU A 604 -11.29 14.60 -0.08
N ASP A 605 -10.86 14.01 -1.19
CA ASP A 605 -10.54 12.60 -1.31
C ASP A 605 -9.45 12.41 -2.37
N LEU A 606 -8.48 11.53 -2.10
CA LEU A 606 -7.29 11.36 -2.92
C LEU A 606 -6.71 9.96 -2.76
N GLY A 607 -5.95 9.47 -3.74
CA GLY A 607 -5.46 8.09 -3.76
C GLY A 607 -4.54 7.70 -2.59
N ALA A 608 -3.93 8.67 -1.91
CA ALA A 608 -3.09 8.43 -0.73
C ALA A 608 -3.86 8.47 0.61
N LYS A 609 -5.19 8.38 0.61
CA LYS A 609 -6.07 8.60 1.78
C LYS A 609 -5.72 7.74 3.00
N GLY A 610 -5.25 6.50 2.78
CA GLY A 610 -4.85 5.58 3.86
C GLY A 610 -3.54 5.95 4.57
N SER A 611 -2.76 6.89 4.03
CA SER A 611 -1.46 7.30 4.60
C SER A 611 -1.31 8.80 4.77
N CYS A 612 -2.00 9.63 3.98
CA CYS A 612 -1.83 11.08 4.07
C CYS A 612 -2.48 11.63 5.34
N HIS A 613 -1.80 12.59 5.99
CA HIS A 613 -2.33 13.25 7.18
C HIS A 613 -3.00 14.58 6.83
N ILE A 614 -4.03 14.97 7.57
CA ILE A 614 -4.79 16.21 7.32
C ILE A 614 -3.91 17.48 7.35
N GLY A 615 -2.90 17.54 8.22
CA GLY A 615 -1.94 18.65 8.24
C GLY A 615 -1.06 18.70 7.00
N GLY A 616 -0.69 17.54 6.44
CA GLY A 616 0.00 17.44 5.16
C GLY A 616 -0.88 17.90 4.00
N ASN A 617 -2.15 17.49 4.00
CA ASN A 617 -3.13 17.93 3.00
C ASN A 617 -3.30 19.46 3.02
N VAL A 618 -3.41 20.06 4.20
CA VAL A 618 -3.46 21.51 4.39
C VAL A 618 -2.16 22.17 3.92
N ALA A 619 -1.00 21.68 4.34
CA ALA A 619 0.29 22.26 3.99
C ALA A 619 0.57 22.21 2.48
N ALA A 620 0.09 21.18 1.77
CA ALA A 620 0.20 21.06 0.32
C ALA A 620 -0.96 21.73 -0.45
N ASN A 621 -2.02 22.18 0.24
CA ASN A 621 -3.31 22.55 -0.37
C ASN A 621 -3.80 21.46 -1.34
N ALA A 622 -3.88 20.22 -0.84
CA ALA A 622 -4.26 19.06 -1.63
C ALA A 622 -5.61 19.26 -2.33
N GLY A 623 -5.70 18.83 -3.59
CA GLY A 623 -6.91 18.82 -4.39
C GLY A 623 -7.65 17.49 -4.26
N GLY A 624 -7.57 16.67 -5.31
CA GLY A 624 -8.15 15.34 -5.36
C GLY A 624 -9.49 15.25 -6.12
N ILE A 625 -10.05 14.04 -6.16
CA ILE A 625 -11.10 13.62 -7.11
C ILE A 625 -12.47 14.27 -6.88
N ARG A 626 -12.67 14.96 -5.76
CA ARG A 626 -13.92 15.67 -5.39
C ARG A 626 -13.77 17.18 -5.30
N PHE A 627 -12.62 17.72 -5.74
CA PHE A 627 -12.35 19.16 -5.72
C PHE A 627 -13.38 19.96 -6.52
N LEU A 628 -13.83 19.45 -7.67
CA LEU A 628 -14.87 20.07 -8.50
C LEU A 628 -16.14 20.44 -7.71
N ARG A 629 -16.51 19.63 -6.71
CA ARG A 629 -17.73 19.83 -5.92
C ARG A 629 -17.51 20.60 -4.64
N TYR A 630 -16.48 20.25 -3.88
CA TYR A 630 -16.25 20.79 -2.54
C TYR A 630 -15.20 21.91 -2.48
N GLY A 631 -14.49 22.12 -3.59
CA GLY A 631 -13.52 23.18 -3.76
C GLY A 631 -12.23 22.97 -2.98
N SER A 632 -11.43 24.04 -2.92
CA SER A 632 -10.12 24.04 -2.25
C SER A 632 -10.24 24.02 -0.72
N LEU A 633 -9.22 23.47 -0.08
CA LEU A 633 -9.00 23.61 1.36
C LEU A 633 -8.97 25.07 1.84
N HIS A 634 -8.60 26.04 0.99
CA HIS A 634 -8.73 27.46 1.30
C HIS A 634 -10.16 27.88 1.69
N GLY A 635 -11.19 27.18 1.19
CA GLY A 635 -12.59 27.40 1.54
C GLY A 635 -13.12 26.45 2.63
N SER A 636 -12.67 25.19 2.64
CA SER A 636 -13.19 24.15 3.54
C SER A 636 -12.54 24.15 4.92
N VAL A 637 -11.29 24.62 5.05
CA VAL A 637 -10.62 24.83 6.33
C VAL A 637 -11.19 26.10 6.98
N LEU A 638 -11.69 25.98 8.21
CA LEU A 638 -12.27 27.08 8.97
C LEU A 638 -11.24 27.73 9.90
N GLY A 639 -10.31 26.93 10.44
CA GLY A 639 -9.31 27.38 11.39
C GLY A 639 -8.09 26.45 11.43
N LEU A 640 -6.95 26.99 11.86
CA LEU A 640 -5.70 26.27 12.02
C LEU A 640 -5.03 26.66 13.34
N GLU A 641 -4.39 25.67 13.98
CA GLU A 641 -3.38 25.87 15.02
C GLU A 641 -2.01 25.65 14.40
N VAL A 642 -1.15 26.67 14.43
CA VAL A 642 0.17 26.64 13.76
C VAL A 642 1.26 27.08 14.73
N VAL A 643 2.37 26.35 14.74
CA VAL A 643 3.57 26.74 15.49
C VAL A 643 4.59 27.35 14.53
N LEU A 644 5.00 28.58 14.79
CA LEU A 644 6.01 29.30 14.00
C LEU A 644 7.43 28.83 14.32
N ALA A 645 8.39 29.26 13.49
CA ALA A 645 9.81 28.89 13.65
C ALA A 645 10.37 29.24 15.03
N ASP A 646 9.96 30.37 15.62
CA ASP A 646 10.41 30.80 16.96
C ASP A 646 9.68 30.10 18.13
N GLY A 647 8.78 29.17 17.83
CA GLY A 647 7.95 28.44 18.78
C GLY A 647 6.64 29.14 19.14
N THR A 648 6.34 30.32 18.60
CA THR A 648 5.05 31.00 18.84
C THR A 648 3.90 30.14 18.33
N VAL A 649 2.90 29.90 19.18
CA VAL A 649 1.67 29.20 18.80
C VAL A 649 0.63 30.23 18.33
N LEU A 650 0.27 30.15 17.05
CA LEU A 650 -0.87 30.86 16.47
C LEU A 650 -2.09 29.93 16.53
N ASP A 651 -2.91 30.07 17.57
CA ASP A 651 -4.16 29.34 17.71
C ASP A 651 -5.33 30.15 17.15
N ASN A 652 -5.82 29.73 15.99
CA ASN A 652 -7.08 30.17 15.43
C ASN A 652 -7.88 28.96 14.93
N LEU A 653 -8.11 27.97 15.81
CA LEU A 653 -9.00 26.83 15.56
C LEU A 653 -10.49 27.23 15.57
N SER A 654 -10.82 28.28 14.82
CA SER A 654 -12.19 28.74 14.64
C SER A 654 -13.06 27.65 14.03
N THR A 655 -14.25 27.50 14.58
CA THR A 655 -15.34 26.66 14.06
C THR A 655 -16.43 27.51 13.41
N LEU A 656 -16.15 28.77 13.12
CA LEU A 656 -17.12 29.67 12.50
C LEU A 656 -17.06 29.57 10.98
N ARG A 657 -18.23 29.44 10.34
CA ARG A 657 -18.34 29.49 8.87
C ARG A 657 -18.02 30.87 8.30
N LYS A 658 -18.16 31.93 9.10
CA LYS A 658 -17.88 33.31 8.72
C LYS A 658 -17.24 34.04 9.90
N ASP A 659 -16.04 34.53 9.68
CA ASP A 659 -15.32 35.35 10.65
C ASP A 659 -14.45 36.37 9.90
N ASN A 660 -14.82 37.65 10.02
CA ASN A 660 -14.19 38.76 9.29
C ASN A 660 -13.48 39.73 10.26
N THR A 661 -12.99 39.26 11.41
CA THR A 661 -12.32 40.10 12.42
C THR A 661 -10.83 40.31 12.13
N GLY A 662 -10.48 40.72 10.90
CA GLY A 662 -9.10 41.01 10.49
C GLY A 662 -8.65 40.25 9.25
N TYR A 663 -7.34 40.04 9.12
CA TYR A 663 -6.77 39.26 8.02
C TYR A 663 -6.97 37.76 8.25
N ASP A 664 -7.25 37.03 7.18
CA ASP A 664 -7.43 35.58 7.21
C ASP A 664 -6.07 34.86 7.21
N LEU A 665 -5.35 34.92 8.34
CA LEU A 665 -3.96 34.45 8.44
C LEU A 665 -3.79 32.97 8.13
N LYS A 666 -4.82 32.14 8.36
CA LYS A 666 -4.75 30.69 8.07
C LYS A 666 -4.43 30.43 6.59
N GLN A 667 -4.85 31.33 5.70
CA GLN A 667 -4.63 31.22 4.26
C GLN A 667 -3.15 31.23 3.87
N LEU A 668 -2.29 31.85 4.69
CA LEU A 668 -0.84 31.86 4.43
C LEU A 668 -0.21 30.49 4.65
N PHE A 669 -0.79 29.65 5.51
CA PHE A 669 -0.25 28.34 5.87
C PHE A 669 -0.79 27.20 4.99
N ILE A 670 -1.98 27.37 4.41
CA ILE A 670 -2.55 26.45 3.42
C ILE A 670 -1.73 26.57 2.13
N GLY A 671 -1.08 25.48 1.71
CA GLY A 671 -0.17 25.48 0.56
C GLY A 671 1.24 26.03 0.83
N SER A 672 1.61 26.24 2.10
CA SER A 672 2.95 26.73 2.48
C SER A 672 4.03 25.65 2.56
N GLU A 673 3.63 24.37 2.47
CA GLU A 673 4.51 23.20 2.52
C GLU A 673 5.44 23.17 3.75
N GLY A 674 4.95 23.67 4.89
CA GLY A 674 5.70 23.69 6.15
C GLY A 674 6.84 24.71 6.20
N THR A 675 6.93 25.62 5.21
CA THR A 675 8.00 26.63 5.16
C THR A 675 7.73 27.85 6.05
N LEU A 676 6.47 28.11 6.42
CA LEU A 676 6.10 29.28 7.25
C LEU A 676 5.77 28.91 8.70
N GLY A 677 5.47 27.65 8.96
CA GLY A 677 5.06 27.15 10.26
C GLY A 677 4.62 25.70 10.18
N VAL A 678 4.45 25.07 11.34
CA VAL A 678 4.03 23.68 11.48
C VAL A 678 2.56 23.66 11.91
N VAL A 679 1.68 23.20 11.03
CA VAL A 679 0.26 22.98 11.36
C VAL A 679 0.18 21.84 12.37
N THR A 680 -0.47 22.09 13.51
CA THR A 680 -0.61 21.14 14.62
C THR A 680 -2.07 20.75 14.90
N GLY A 681 -3.02 21.59 14.51
CA GLY A 681 -4.45 21.30 14.56
C GLY A 681 -5.20 21.92 13.37
N VAL A 682 -6.29 21.29 12.98
CA VAL A 682 -7.14 21.69 11.84
C VAL A 682 -8.61 21.68 12.26
N SER A 683 -9.32 22.77 11.97
CA SER A 683 -10.78 22.85 11.98
C SER A 683 -11.28 22.89 10.54
N VAL A 684 -12.10 21.92 10.15
CA VAL A 684 -12.55 21.71 8.77
C VAL A 684 -14.07 21.50 8.71
N ALA A 685 -14.71 22.14 7.73
CA ALA A 685 -16.10 21.92 7.39
C ALA A 685 -16.23 20.62 6.58
N THR A 686 -17.01 19.67 7.09
CA THR A 686 -17.35 18.42 6.40
C THR A 686 -18.71 18.56 5.72
N PRO A 687 -18.82 18.28 4.41
CA PRO A 687 -20.10 18.24 3.74
C PRO A 687 -21.00 17.12 4.27
N GLN A 688 -22.31 17.29 4.08
CA GLN A 688 -23.28 16.22 4.32
C GLN A 688 -23.01 15.06 3.37
N LYS A 689 -23.12 13.82 3.88
CA LYS A 689 -22.97 12.62 3.07
C LYS A 689 -24.13 12.55 2.07
N PRO A 690 -23.85 12.43 0.77
CA PRO A 690 -24.91 12.31 -0.22
C PRO A 690 -25.70 11.02 0.00
N SER A 691 -27.02 11.07 -0.20
CA SER A 691 -27.89 9.90 -0.09
C SER A 691 -27.97 9.10 -1.39
N ALA A 692 -27.51 9.68 -2.50
CA ALA A 692 -27.42 9.03 -3.80
C ALA A 692 -26.06 9.35 -4.42
N VAL A 693 -25.34 8.30 -4.83
CA VAL A 693 -24.09 8.40 -5.59
C VAL A 693 -24.26 7.52 -6.83
N ASN A 694 -23.92 8.06 -8.00
CA ASN A 694 -23.94 7.32 -9.26
C ASN A 694 -22.61 7.52 -9.99
N VAL A 695 -22.11 6.48 -10.65
CA VAL A 695 -20.88 6.53 -11.45
C VAL A 695 -21.12 5.93 -12.82
N ALA A 696 -20.68 6.65 -13.86
CA ALA A 696 -20.63 6.14 -15.23
C ALA A 696 -19.22 6.27 -15.81
N VAL A 697 -18.78 5.25 -16.55
CA VAL A 697 -17.55 5.27 -17.35
C VAL A 697 -17.92 5.22 -18.83
N LEU A 698 -17.36 6.13 -19.62
CA LEU A 698 -17.64 6.29 -21.05
C LEU A 698 -16.38 6.16 -21.88
N GLY A 699 -16.49 5.49 -23.03
CA GLY A 699 -15.46 5.45 -24.06
C GLY A 699 -15.71 6.54 -25.10
N VAL A 700 -14.72 7.40 -25.34
CA VAL A 700 -14.84 8.54 -26.28
C VAL A 700 -13.68 8.57 -27.28
N PRO A 701 -13.92 8.98 -28.55
CA PRO A 701 -12.94 8.81 -29.62
C PRO A 701 -11.83 9.88 -29.62
N THR A 702 -12.09 11.06 -29.05
CA THR A 702 -11.17 12.20 -29.11
C THR A 702 -11.19 13.03 -27.83
N TYR A 703 -10.15 13.83 -27.61
CA TYR A 703 -10.11 14.79 -26.51
C TYR A 703 -11.20 15.89 -26.66
N GLU A 704 -11.59 16.25 -27.89
CA GLU A 704 -12.73 17.14 -28.12
C GLU A 704 -14.04 16.54 -27.57
N CYS A 705 -14.23 15.23 -27.74
CA CYS A 705 -15.37 14.54 -27.13
C CYS A 705 -15.33 14.56 -25.59
N VAL A 706 -14.15 14.44 -24.97
CA VAL A 706 -13.98 14.63 -23.51
C VAL A 706 -14.49 16.02 -23.08
N GLN A 707 -14.15 17.07 -23.83
CA GLN A 707 -14.57 18.44 -23.53
C GLN A 707 -16.07 18.67 -23.74
N ARG A 708 -16.62 18.15 -24.85
CA ARG A 708 -18.06 18.25 -25.15
C ARG A 708 -18.89 17.52 -24.10
N ALA A 709 -18.46 16.32 -23.70
CA ALA A 709 -19.10 15.54 -22.65
C ALA A 709 -19.07 16.29 -21.30
N PHE A 710 -17.95 16.93 -20.96
CA PHE A 710 -17.85 17.76 -19.75
C PHE A 710 -18.81 18.95 -19.76
N LYS A 711 -18.90 19.66 -20.89
CA LYS A 711 -19.81 20.79 -21.07
C LYS A 711 -21.27 20.36 -20.88
N LEU A 712 -21.66 19.21 -21.42
CA LEU A 712 -23.01 18.66 -21.24
C LEU A 712 -23.24 18.17 -19.81
N ALA A 713 -22.27 17.49 -19.19
CA ALA A 713 -22.36 17.04 -17.80
C ALA A 713 -22.63 18.22 -16.85
N ARG A 714 -21.90 19.33 -17.01
CA ARG A 714 -22.17 20.56 -16.25
C ARG A 714 -23.56 21.13 -16.45
N LYS A 715 -24.09 21.05 -17.68
CA LYS A 715 -25.42 21.57 -18.02
C LYS A 715 -26.56 20.68 -17.49
N ARG A 716 -26.39 19.35 -17.55
CA ARG A 716 -27.44 18.36 -17.22
C ARG A 716 -27.44 17.95 -15.77
N CYS A 717 -26.27 17.63 -15.21
CA CYS A 717 -26.14 17.22 -13.81
C CYS A 717 -26.06 18.43 -12.87
N GLY A 718 -25.57 19.58 -13.34
CA GLY A 718 -25.59 20.82 -12.59
C GLY A 718 -24.93 20.69 -11.21
N GLU A 719 -25.72 20.89 -10.17
CA GLU A 719 -25.31 20.89 -8.78
C GLU A 719 -24.95 19.50 -8.23
N VAL A 720 -25.40 18.41 -8.88
CA VAL A 720 -25.12 17.05 -8.38
C VAL A 720 -23.85 16.46 -8.96
N LEU A 721 -23.23 17.09 -9.97
CA LEU A 721 -21.93 16.65 -10.49
C LEU A 721 -20.88 16.71 -9.38
N SER A 722 -20.23 15.59 -9.08
CA SER A 722 -19.22 15.49 -8.02
C SER A 722 -17.81 15.20 -8.50
N ALA A 723 -17.67 14.48 -9.61
CA ALA A 723 -16.39 14.26 -10.26
C ALA A 723 -16.53 14.21 -11.78
N TYR A 724 -15.48 14.65 -12.47
CA TYR A 724 -15.31 14.45 -13.91
C TYR A 724 -13.83 14.21 -14.21
N GLU A 725 -13.49 12.94 -14.36
CA GLU A 725 -12.13 12.47 -14.59
C GLU A 725 -11.98 11.96 -16.02
N PHE A 726 -10.77 12.05 -16.56
CA PHE A 726 -10.44 11.42 -17.85
C PHE A 726 -9.07 10.73 -17.81
N TRP A 727 -8.87 9.76 -18.70
CA TRP A 727 -7.58 9.15 -18.96
C TRP A 727 -7.50 8.61 -20.39
N ASP A 728 -6.28 8.46 -20.90
CA ASP A 728 -6.03 7.92 -22.24
C ASP A 728 -5.93 6.38 -22.28
N ALA A 729 -5.79 5.84 -23.49
CA ALA A 729 -5.61 4.40 -23.72
C ALA A 729 -4.34 3.82 -23.08
N ASN A 730 -3.25 4.58 -22.96
CA ASN A 730 -2.02 4.11 -22.33
C ASN A 730 -2.21 3.92 -20.82
N CYS A 731 -2.92 4.84 -20.17
CA CYS A 731 -3.35 4.71 -18.77
C CYS A 731 -4.23 3.48 -18.58
N MET A 732 -5.26 3.31 -19.41
CA MET A 732 -6.15 2.14 -19.34
C MET A 732 -5.36 0.84 -19.52
N GLY A 733 -4.49 0.77 -20.53
CA GLY A 733 -3.66 -0.40 -20.79
C GLY A 733 -2.66 -0.70 -19.66
N ALA A 734 -2.17 0.30 -18.93
CA ALA A 734 -1.35 0.07 -17.74
C ALA A 734 -2.19 -0.53 -16.60
N VAL A 735 -3.37 0.02 -16.32
CA VAL A 735 -4.25 -0.43 -15.24
C VAL A 735 -4.75 -1.87 -15.46
N LEU A 736 -5.21 -2.18 -16.68
CA LEU A 736 -5.71 -3.52 -17.00
C LEU A 736 -4.60 -4.59 -16.90
N ARG A 737 -3.34 -4.22 -17.18
CA ARG A 737 -2.20 -5.14 -17.04
C ARG A 737 -1.83 -5.41 -15.59
N HIS A 738 -1.87 -4.39 -14.73
CA HIS A 738 -1.33 -4.48 -13.37
C HIS A 738 -2.34 -4.87 -12.29
N HIS A 739 -3.64 -4.65 -12.51
CA HIS A 739 -4.68 -4.98 -11.53
C HIS A 739 -5.56 -6.16 -11.95
N GLU A 740 -5.26 -6.83 -13.07
CA GLU A 740 -6.09 -7.90 -13.67
C GLU A 740 -7.58 -7.51 -13.83
N LEU A 741 -7.86 -6.21 -13.88
CA LEU A 741 -9.20 -5.70 -14.07
C LEU A 741 -9.61 -5.94 -15.53
N LYS A 742 -10.91 -6.19 -15.73
CA LYS A 742 -11.51 -6.15 -17.06
C LYS A 742 -12.06 -4.76 -17.30
N SER A 743 -11.84 -4.24 -18.51
CA SER A 743 -12.52 -3.03 -18.95
C SER A 743 -14.03 -3.20 -18.77
N PRO A 744 -14.76 -2.20 -18.24
CA PRO A 744 -16.21 -2.24 -18.15
C PRO A 744 -16.87 -2.09 -19.54
N LEU A 745 -16.10 -1.74 -20.57
CA LEU A 745 -16.58 -1.50 -21.93
C LEU A 745 -16.19 -2.65 -22.88
N GLY A 746 -16.96 -2.83 -23.95
CA GLY A 746 -16.79 -3.93 -24.89
C GLY A 746 -15.67 -3.72 -25.93
N ALA A 747 -15.14 -2.51 -26.04
CA ALA A 747 -14.08 -2.12 -26.97
C ALA A 747 -13.02 -1.25 -26.28
N GLU A 748 -11.88 -1.07 -26.95
CA GLU A 748 -10.84 -0.13 -26.55
C GLU A 748 -11.10 1.25 -27.17
N PHE A 749 -10.92 2.29 -26.37
CA PHE A 749 -11.11 3.68 -26.79
C PHE A 749 -9.82 4.51 -26.57
N PRO A 750 -9.56 5.53 -27.41
CA PRO A 750 -8.42 6.44 -27.21
C PRO A 750 -8.50 7.20 -25.88
N PHE A 751 -9.71 7.50 -25.42
CA PHE A 751 -9.98 8.20 -24.17
C PHE A 751 -11.15 7.58 -23.42
N TYR A 752 -11.09 7.70 -22.10
CA TYR A 752 -12.14 7.31 -21.18
C TYR A 752 -12.50 8.50 -20.30
N VAL A 753 -13.76 8.57 -19.92
CA VAL A 753 -14.31 9.58 -19.01
C VAL A 753 -15.04 8.87 -17.87
N LEU A 754 -14.81 9.31 -16.63
CA LEU A 754 -15.61 8.93 -15.47
C LEU A 754 -16.41 10.14 -14.98
N ILE A 755 -17.71 9.95 -14.85
CA ILE A 755 -18.66 10.95 -14.32
C ILE A 755 -19.22 10.40 -13.02
N GLU A 756 -19.08 11.16 -11.93
CA GLU A 756 -19.77 10.88 -10.67
C GLU A 756 -20.82 11.96 -10.40
N THR A 757 -22.01 11.55 -9.95
CA THR A 757 -22.97 12.45 -9.32
C THR A 757 -23.18 12.06 -7.86
N SER A 758 -23.37 13.08 -7.02
CA SER A 758 -23.66 12.98 -5.59
C SER A 758 -24.77 13.97 -5.23
N GLY A 759 -25.92 13.46 -4.79
CA GLY A 759 -27.08 14.27 -4.45
C GLY A 759 -27.95 13.69 -3.35
N SER A 760 -29.11 14.31 -3.17
CA SER A 760 -30.01 14.06 -2.04
C SER A 760 -31.26 13.25 -2.42
N ASN A 761 -31.43 12.90 -3.70
CA ASN A 761 -32.59 12.16 -4.18
C ASN A 761 -32.19 11.28 -5.36
N LYS A 762 -32.24 9.96 -5.18
CA LYS A 762 -31.80 9.00 -6.19
C LYS A 762 -32.59 9.11 -7.50
N GLU A 763 -33.90 9.26 -7.44
CA GLU A 763 -34.74 9.31 -8.65
C GLU A 763 -34.38 10.52 -9.52
N HIS A 764 -34.25 11.70 -8.94
CA HIS A 764 -33.86 12.91 -9.69
C HIS A 764 -32.43 12.82 -10.23
N ASP A 765 -31.50 12.24 -9.47
CA ASP A 765 -30.11 12.12 -9.88
C ASP A 765 -29.95 11.10 -11.01
N ASP A 766 -30.69 9.99 -10.94
CA ASP A 766 -30.77 8.97 -11.99
C ASP A 766 -31.41 9.54 -13.27
N GLU A 767 -32.48 10.34 -13.17
CA GLU A 767 -33.08 11.03 -14.32
C GLU A 767 -32.09 12.00 -14.99
N LYS A 768 -31.37 12.81 -14.21
CA LYS A 768 -30.36 13.74 -14.73
C LYS A 768 -29.22 13.02 -15.43
N LEU A 769 -28.69 11.95 -14.81
CA LEU A 769 -27.59 11.18 -15.38
C LEU A 769 -28.05 10.40 -16.61
N GLY A 770 -29.23 9.77 -16.56
CA GLY A 770 -29.84 9.08 -17.70
C GLY A 770 -30.00 10.00 -18.92
N ALA A 771 -30.58 11.19 -18.72
CA ALA A 771 -30.74 12.18 -19.79
C ALA A 771 -29.40 12.67 -20.36
N LEU A 772 -28.35 12.79 -19.54
CA LEU A 772 -27.00 13.09 -20.01
C LEU A 772 -26.47 11.95 -20.88
N LEU A 773 -26.55 10.71 -20.40
CA LEU A 773 -26.02 9.54 -21.11
C LEU A 773 -26.72 9.33 -22.46
N GLU A 774 -28.04 9.51 -22.53
CA GLU A 774 -28.81 9.48 -23.78
C GLU A 774 -28.30 10.52 -24.79
N GLU A 775 -28.17 11.79 -24.37
CA GLU A 775 -27.69 12.87 -25.24
C GLU A 775 -26.25 12.63 -25.73
N LEU A 776 -25.36 12.11 -24.87
CA LEU A 776 -23.97 11.79 -25.24
C LEU A 776 -23.88 10.70 -26.31
N MET A 777 -24.76 9.69 -26.23
CA MET A 777 -24.84 8.60 -27.20
C MET A 777 -25.50 9.06 -28.51
N GLU A 778 -26.60 9.80 -28.43
CA GLU A 778 -27.32 10.32 -29.60
C GLU A 778 -26.46 11.30 -30.43
N GLU A 779 -25.67 12.15 -29.78
CA GLU A 779 -24.76 13.07 -30.47
C GLU A 779 -23.47 12.40 -30.97
N GLY A 780 -23.27 11.10 -30.69
CA GLY A 780 -22.04 10.38 -31.03
C GLY A 780 -20.80 10.92 -30.32
N ILE A 781 -20.98 11.53 -29.14
CA ILE A 781 -19.85 12.00 -28.29
C ILE A 781 -19.24 10.80 -27.57
N ALA A 782 -20.07 9.91 -27.03
CA ALA A 782 -19.67 8.65 -26.45
C ALA A 782 -20.03 7.49 -27.39
N GLU A 783 -19.12 6.52 -27.52
CA GLU A 783 -19.31 5.35 -28.38
C GLU A 783 -19.77 4.10 -27.61
N ASP A 784 -19.40 4.03 -26.33
CA ASP A 784 -19.82 2.99 -25.38
C ASP A 784 -19.78 3.54 -23.96
N GLY A 785 -20.53 2.90 -23.05
CA GLY A 785 -20.68 3.39 -21.69
C GLY A 785 -21.22 2.34 -20.73
N ALA A 786 -20.74 2.38 -19.50
CA ALA A 786 -21.19 1.54 -18.40
C ALA A 786 -21.63 2.40 -17.22
N LEU A 787 -22.84 2.17 -16.73
CA LEU A 787 -23.39 2.79 -15.52
C LEU A 787 -23.36 1.78 -14.37
N ALA A 788 -22.75 2.14 -13.24
CA ALA A 788 -22.73 1.30 -12.06
C ALA A 788 -24.15 1.10 -11.51
N GLN A 789 -24.46 -0.15 -11.13
CA GLN A 789 -25.76 -0.56 -10.58
C GLN A 789 -25.74 -0.69 -9.05
N ASP A 790 -24.55 -0.79 -8.45
CA ASP A 790 -24.34 -0.97 -7.02
C ASP A 790 -22.98 -0.40 -6.58
N ASP A 791 -22.78 -0.29 -5.27
CA ASP A 791 -21.58 0.28 -4.65
C ASP A 791 -20.31 -0.48 -5.03
N SER A 792 -20.39 -1.79 -5.27
CA SER A 792 -19.23 -2.58 -5.67
C SER A 792 -18.79 -2.27 -7.10
N GLN A 793 -19.74 -1.96 -7.98
CA GLN A 793 -19.44 -1.47 -9.33
C GLN A 793 -18.90 -0.04 -9.30
N ILE A 794 -19.42 0.82 -8.42
CA ILE A 794 -18.89 2.18 -8.19
C ILE A 794 -17.41 2.09 -7.77
N ALA A 795 -17.10 1.29 -6.75
CA ALA A 795 -15.74 1.11 -6.26
C ALA A 795 -14.80 0.56 -7.34
N ARG A 796 -15.25 -0.43 -8.12
CA ARG A 796 -14.48 -0.97 -9.26
C ARG A 796 -14.25 0.07 -10.36
N MET A 797 -15.22 0.95 -10.62
CA MET A 797 -15.06 2.01 -11.60
C MET A 797 -14.04 3.05 -11.15
N TRP A 798 -14.08 3.43 -9.88
CA TRP A 798 -13.10 4.34 -9.28
C TRP A 798 -11.69 3.74 -9.20
N SER A 799 -11.57 2.45 -8.87
CA SER A 799 -10.27 1.78 -8.76
C SER A 799 -9.48 1.83 -10.08
N MET A 800 -10.16 1.90 -11.23
CA MET A 800 -9.49 2.09 -12.53
C MET A 800 -8.80 3.46 -12.63
N ARG A 801 -9.42 4.52 -12.14
CA ARG A 801 -8.88 5.88 -12.15
C ARG A 801 -7.85 6.08 -11.03
N GLU A 802 -8.13 5.57 -9.83
CA GLU A 802 -7.25 5.69 -8.67
C GLU A 802 -6.00 4.81 -8.78
N GLY A 803 -6.07 3.67 -9.49
CA GLY A 803 -4.93 2.76 -9.72
C GLY A 803 -3.93 3.20 -10.80
N ILE A 804 -4.21 4.27 -11.57
CA ILE A 804 -3.30 4.75 -12.64
C ILE A 804 -1.89 5.07 -12.11
N PRO A 805 -1.71 5.88 -11.05
CA PRO A 805 -0.37 6.27 -10.59
C PRO A 805 0.49 5.07 -10.20
N GLU A 806 -0.11 4.10 -9.52
CA GLU A 806 0.54 2.84 -9.10
C GLU A 806 0.88 1.98 -10.32
N SER A 807 -0.07 1.79 -11.23
CA SER A 807 0.13 1.02 -12.47
C SER A 807 1.24 1.59 -13.36
N LEU A 808 1.38 2.92 -13.42
CA LEU A 808 2.48 3.56 -14.13
C LEU A 808 3.82 3.31 -13.41
N GLY A 809 3.85 3.41 -12.08
CA GLY A 809 5.04 3.11 -11.28
C GLY A 809 5.51 1.66 -11.43
N LYS A 810 4.57 0.69 -11.44
CA LYS A 810 4.85 -0.73 -11.71
C LYS A 810 5.32 -1.00 -13.15
N THR A 811 4.99 -0.11 -14.09
CA THR A 811 5.48 -0.20 -15.47
C THR A 811 6.94 0.25 -15.60
N GLY A 812 7.39 1.14 -14.71
CA GLY A 812 8.78 1.59 -14.63
C GLY A 812 8.93 2.97 -13.99
N PRO A 813 10.17 3.44 -13.79
CA PRO A 813 10.47 4.79 -13.34
C PRO A 813 9.68 5.85 -14.13
N THR A 814 8.89 6.64 -13.41
CA THR A 814 7.92 7.57 -14.02
C THR A 814 8.30 9.03 -13.74
N TYR A 815 8.51 9.80 -14.81
CA TYR A 815 8.58 11.25 -14.75
C TYR A 815 7.16 11.81 -14.63
N LYS A 816 6.86 12.45 -13.48
CA LYS A 816 5.52 12.94 -13.14
C LYS A 816 5.44 14.46 -13.21
N TYR A 817 4.53 14.97 -14.02
CA TYR A 817 4.20 16.40 -14.11
C TYR A 817 2.72 16.59 -13.80
N ASP A 818 2.46 17.39 -12.78
CA ASP A 818 1.12 17.79 -12.36
C ASP A 818 0.98 19.28 -12.68
N VAL A 819 0.10 19.62 -13.62
CA VAL A 819 0.06 20.94 -14.24
C VAL A 819 -1.38 21.41 -14.45
N SER A 820 -1.63 22.71 -14.25
CA SER A 820 -2.90 23.34 -14.62
C SER A 820 -2.77 24.00 -15.98
N ILE A 821 -3.62 23.64 -16.93
CA ILE A 821 -3.62 24.17 -18.31
C ILE A 821 -5.08 24.49 -18.69
N PRO A 822 -5.34 25.50 -19.53
CA PRO A 822 -6.68 25.71 -20.06
C PRO A 822 -7.27 24.44 -20.68
N ILE A 823 -8.47 24.04 -20.25
CA ILE A 823 -9.20 22.84 -20.70
C ILE A 823 -9.17 22.65 -22.24
N PRO A 824 -9.34 23.70 -23.09
CA PRO A 824 -9.29 23.56 -24.53
C PRO A 824 -8.05 22.84 -25.10
N VAL A 825 -6.90 22.98 -24.44
CA VAL A 825 -5.59 22.49 -24.92
C VAL A 825 -4.90 21.54 -23.92
N LEU A 826 -5.61 21.11 -22.86
CA LEU A 826 -5.05 20.34 -21.74
C LEU A 826 -4.24 19.12 -22.22
N TYR A 827 -4.72 18.37 -23.22
CA TYR A 827 -4.08 17.15 -23.68
C TYR A 827 -3.01 17.36 -24.78
N ASP A 828 -2.93 18.56 -25.37
CA ASP A 828 -2.04 18.83 -26.52
C ASP A 828 -0.57 18.59 -26.16
N ILE A 829 -0.19 18.92 -24.92
CA ILE A 829 1.18 18.71 -24.40
C ILE A 829 1.58 17.23 -24.39
N VAL A 830 0.65 16.30 -24.16
CA VAL A 830 0.94 14.85 -24.16
C VAL A 830 1.40 14.44 -25.55
N GLY A 831 0.71 14.92 -26.59
CA GLY A 831 1.08 14.68 -27.99
C GLY A 831 2.39 15.37 -28.38
N ASP A 832 2.66 16.58 -27.90
CA ASP A 832 3.91 17.30 -28.15
C ASP A 832 5.12 16.56 -27.55
N ILE A 833 5.00 16.09 -26.31
CA ILE A 833 6.05 15.34 -25.60
C ILE A 833 6.32 14.00 -26.29
N ALA A 834 5.27 13.27 -26.67
CA ALA A 834 5.40 12.03 -27.43
C ALA A 834 6.17 12.25 -28.74
N ARG A 835 5.81 13.26 -29.54
CA ARG A 835 6.50 13.59 -30.80
C ARG A 835 7.97 13.96 -30.61
N ARG A 836 8.30 14.68 -29.53
CA ARG A 836 9.68 15.05 -29.21
C ARG A 836 10.53 13.83 -28.88
N LEU A 837 10.00 12.94 -28.04
CA LEU A 837 10.66 11.69 -27.69
C LEU A 837 10.80 10.75 -28.89
N GLU A 838 9.81 10.71 -29.79
CA GLU A 838 9.90 9.97 -31.07
C GLU A 838 10.99 10.52 -31.97
N THR A 839 11.06 11.85 -32.13
CA THR A 839 12.07 12.53 -32.95
C THR A 839 13.49 12.29 -32.41
N ALA A 840 13.64 12.22 -31.09
CA ALA A 840 14.89 11.88 -30.42
C ALA A 840 15.24 10.38 -30.49
N GLY A 841 14.35 9.53 -31.02
CA GLY A 841 14.53 8.08 -31.06
C GLY A 841 14.44 7.43 -29.68
N LEU A 842 13.79 8.07 -28.71
CA LEU A 842 13.66 7.58 -27.33
C LEU A 842 12.31 6.93 -27.06
N TYR A 843 11.31 7.19 -27.90
CA TYR A 843 9.96 6.62 -27.79
C TYR A 843 9.46 6.14 -29.14
N LYS A 844 8.75 5.02 -29.13
CA LYS A 844 7.90 4.57 -30.23
C LYS A 844 6.83 3.66 -29.63
N PRO A 845 5.53 3.96 -29.79
CA PRO A 845 4.47 3.14 -29.22
C PRO A 845 4.63 1.65 -29.60
N GLY A 846 4.61 0.76 -28.60
CA GLY A 846 4.73 -0.68 -28.77
C GLY A 846 6.14 -1.23 -29.05
N ASP A 847 7.17 -0.38 -29.11
CA ASP A 847 8.55 -0.80 -29.34
C ASP A 847 9.33 -0.94 -28.02
N ALA A 848 9.44 -2.17 -27.52
CA ALA A 848 10.12 -2.46 -26.25
C ALA A 848 11.63 -2.11 -26.24
N THR A 849 12.25 -1.92 -27.41
CA THR A 849 13.69 -1.58 -27.52
C THR A 849 13.99 -0.13 -27.17
N ARG A 850 12.96 0.72 -27.07
CA ARG A 850 13.10 2.14 -26.74
C ARG A 850 13.13 2.35 -25.21
N PRO A 851 13.88 3.34 -24.72
CA PRO A 851 13.99 3.61 -23.28
C PRO A 851 12.69 4.10 -22.66
N VAL A 852 11.90 4.91 -23.38
CA VAL A 852 10.57 5.34 -22.92
C VAL A 852 9.55 4.27 -23.31
N LYS A 853 8.79 3.78 -22.33
CA LYS A 853 7.77 2.74 -22.49
C LYS A 853 6.39 3.33 -22.71
N LEU A 854 6.03 4.41 -22.02
CA LEU A 854 4.72 5.07 -22.15
C LEU A 854 4.85 6.60 -22.07
N VAL A 855 4.00 7.30 -22.81
CA VAL A 855 3.69 8.72 -22.61
C VAL A 855 2.18 8.81 -22.45
N CYS A 856 1.71 9.34 -21.33
CA CYS A 856 0.30 9.31 -21.00
C CYS A 856 -0.17 10.55 -20.24
N GLY A 857 -1.46 10.83 -20.35
CA GLY A 857 -2.17 11.90 -19.67
C GLY A 857 -3.50 11.44 -19.10
N TYR A 858 -3.77 11.88 -17.87
CA TYR A 858 -5.05 11.71 -17.18
C TYR A 858 -5.27 12.87 -16.22
N GLY A 859 -6.48 13.00 -15.65
CA GLY A 859 -6.71 13.94 -14.56
C GLY A 859 -8.09 14.54 -14.52
N HIS A 860 -8.14 15.74 -13.94
CA HIS A 860 -9.34 16.42 -13.48
C HIS A 860 -9.73 17.50 -14.51
N ILE A 861 -10.66 17.19 -15.41
CA ILE A 861 -11.12 18.19 -16.41
C ILE A 861 -11.81 19.36 -15.70
N GLY A 862 -12.54 19.08 -14.62
CA GLY A 862 -13.27 20.06 -13.82
C GLY A 862 -12.45 21.28 -13.43
N ASP A 863 -11.18 21.04 -13.12
CA ASP A 863 -10.27 22.01 -12.50
C ASP A 863 -9.09 22.37 -13.42
N GLY A 864 -9.11 21.85 -14.66
CA GLY A 864 -8.05 22.07 -15.65
C GLY A 864 -6.71 21.45 -15.26
N ASN A 865 -6.71 20.36 -14.50
CA ASN A 865 -5.51 19.67 -14.02
C ASN A 865 -5.17 18.43 -14.87
N LEU A 866 -3.94 18.37 -15.37
CA LEU A 866 -3.37 17.23 -16.07
C LEU A 866 -2.20 16.60 -15.29
N HIS A 867 -2.30 15.30 -15.10
CA HIS A 867 -1.19 14.42 -14.72
C HIS A 867 -0.51 13.87 -15.98
N LEU A 868 0.52 14.57 -16.46
CA LEU A 868 1.39 14.12 -17.55
C LEU A 868 2.46 13.19 -16.99
N ASN A 869 2.52 11.97 -17.54
CA ASN A 869 3.47 10.95 -17.09
C ASN A 869 4.25 10.37 -18.28
N VAL A 870 5.58 10.32 -18.13
CA VAL A 870 6.48 9.61 -19.06
C VAL A 870 7.10 8.46 -18.28
N VAL A 871 6.81 7.23 -18.69
CA VAL A 871 7.35 6.01 -18.07
C VAL A 871 8.55 5.55 -18.86
N ALA A 872 9.69 5.38 -18.22
CA ALA A 872 10.92 4.89 -18.82
C ALA A 872 11.39 3.59 -18.15
N GLU A 873 12.32 2.91 -18.79
CA GLU A 873 13.01 1.74 -18.22
C GLU A 873 13.82 2.11 -16.97
N ARG A 874 14.46 3.29 -17.01
CA ARG A 874 15.18 3.89 -15.90
C ARG A 874 15.22 5.41 -16.05
N PHE A 875 15.48 6.12 -14.97
CA PHE A 875 15.75 7.56 -15.04
C PHE A 875 17.09 7.81 -15.75
N GLU A 876 17.08 8.62 -16.81
CA GLU A 876 18.27 9.02 -17.56
C GLU A 876 18.21 10.51 -17.93
N ASP A 877 19.34 11.21 -17.84
CA ASP A 877 19.41 12.65 -18.15
C ASP A 877 18.96 12.97 -19.57
N ARG A 878 19.33 12.14 -20.55
CA ARG A 878 18.92 12.34 -21.95
C ARG A 878 17.40 12.37 -22.12
N VAL A 879 16.63 11.66 -21.29
CA VAL A 879 15.16 11.65 -21.36
C VAL A 879 14.63 12.95 -20.74
N THR A 880 15.15 13.31 -19.57
CA THR A 880 14.83 14.56 -18.87
C THR A 880 15.11 15.78 -19.76
N GLU A 881 16.25 15.83 -20.44
CA GLU A 881 16.68 16.94 -21.31
C GLU A 881 15.77 17.16 -22.53
N ILE A 882 14.97 16.16 -22.94
CA ILE A 882 14.01 16.34 -24.05
C ILE A 882 12.83 17.22 -23.66
N PHE A 883 12.36 17.10 -22.42
CA PHE A 883 11.16 17.79 -21.97
C PHE A 883 11.36 18.75 -20.79
N GLU A 884 12.51 18.80 -20.14
CA GLU A 884 12.88 19.89 -19.22
C GLU A 884 13.90 20.82 -19.88
N PRO A 885 13.64 22.15 -19.93
CA PRO A 885 12.53 22.88 -19.32
C PRO A 885 11.26 22.98 -20.20
N TYR A 886 11.20 22.30 -21.35
CA TYR A 886 10.14 22.48 -22.35
C TYR A 886 8.70 22.33 -21.80
N VAL A 887 8.44 21.37 -20.92
CA VAL A 887 7.14 21.16 -20.27
C VAL A 887 6.69 22.41 -19.52
N TYR A 888 7.61 23.05 -18.80
CA TYR A 888 7.35 24.27 -18.05
C TYR A 888 7.17 25.49 -18.96
N GLU A 889 7.96 25.57 -20.05
CA GLU A 889 7.81 26.60 -21.08
C GLU A 889 6.46 26.50 -21.79
N TRP A 890 6.05 25.27 -22.13
CA TRP A 890 4.77 24.99 -22.77
C TRP A 890 3.62 25.43 -21.86
N VAL A 891 3.65 25.04 -20.59
CA VAL A 891 2.64 25.44 -19.60
C VAL A 891 2.60 26.96 -19.45
N ALA A 892 3.76 27.62 -19.34
CA ALA A 892 3.86 29.08 -19.23
C ALA A 892 3.28 29.80 -20.46
N SER A 893 3.52 29.29 -21.67
CA SER A 893 2.99 29.85 -22.92
C SER A 893 1.46 29.85 -22.99
N HIS A 894 0.82 28.93 -22.26
CA HIS A 894 -0.63 28.84 -22.10
C HIS A 894 -1.15 29.50 -20.81
N ARG A 895 -0.28 30.24 -20.11
CA ARG A 895 -0.57 30.89 -18.81
C ARG A 895 -1.06 29.89 -17.76
N GLY A 896 -0.52 28.67 -17.79
CA GLY A 896 -0.84 27.60 -16.85
C GLY A 896 0.00 27.62 -15.57
N SER A 897 -0.29 26.65 -14.69
CA SER A 897 0.48 26.37 -13.47
C SER A 897 1.37 25.14 -13.66
N ILE A 898 2.65 25.22 -13.30
CA ILE A 898 3.57 24.07 -13.30
C ILE A 898 3.35 23.11 -12.11
N SER A 899 2.47 23.49 -11.18
CA SER A 899 1.97 22.62 -10.14
C SER A 899 0.51 22.95 -9.85
N ALA A 900 -0.38 21.99 -10.09
CA ALA A 900 -1.80 22.15 -9.80
C ALA A 900 -2.08 21.82 -8.33
N GLU A 901 -1.60 20.66 -7.87
CA GLU A 901 -1.97 20.06 -6.58
C GLU A 901 -0.77 19.57 -5.76
N HIS A 902 0.29 19.07 -6.40
CA HIS A 902 1.38 18.39 -5.67
C HIS A 902 2.35 19.34 -4.93
N GLY A 903 2.21 20.65 -5.09
CA GLY A 903 3.11 21.65 -4.53
C GLY A 903 4.43 21.84 -5.32
N VAL A 904 5.31 22.66 -4.77
CA VAL A 904 6.59 23.06 -5.36
C VAL A 904 7.72 22.17 -4.85
N GLY A 905 7.79 21.98 -3.54
CA GLY A 905 8.83 21.20 -2.85
C GLY A 905 10.25 21.57 -3.26
N LEU A 906 11.11 20.55 -3.30
CA LEU A 906 12.46 20.65 -3.85
C LEU A 906 12.44 20.59 -5.38
N MET A 907 11.57 19.76 -5.95
CA MET A 907 11.54 19.43 -7.38
C MET A 907 11.30 20.65 -8.27
N LYS A 908 10.35 21.52 -7.91
CA LYS A 908 9.87 22.59 -8.80
C LYS A 908 10.33 23.99 -8.39
N ARG A 909 11.11 24.12 -7.31
CA ARG A 909 11.57 25.42 -6.76
C ARG A 909 12.17 26.32 -7.83
N ASP A 910 13.10 25.78 -8.62
CA ASP A 910 13.85 26.57 -9.61
C ASP A 910 13.00 26.90 -10.86
N TYR A 911 11.82 26.28 -10.99
CA TYR A 911 10.91 26.45 -12.11
C TYR A 911 9.72 27.38 -11.79
N LEU A 912 9.60 27.88 -10.55
CA LEU A 912 8.46 28.70 -10.11
C LEU A 912 8.19 29.92 -11.02
N ARG A 913 9.24 30.47 -11.64
CA ARG A 913 9.19 31.60 -12.61
C ARG A 913 8.29 31.35 -13.82
N TYR A 914 7.98 30.10 -14.15
CA TYR A 914 7.10 29.74 -15.26
C TYR A 914 5.62 30.01 -14.95
N SER A 915 5.25 30.13 -13.68
CA SER A 915 3.87 30.39 -13.25
C SER A 915 3.70 31.60 -12.34
N LYS A 916 4.79 32.14 -11.79
CA LYS A 916 4.78 33.30 -10.89
C LYS A 916 5.71 34.39 -11.39
N SER A 917 5.27 35.63 -11.31
CA SER A 917 6.11 36.77 -11.67
C SER A 917 7.26 36.95 -10.68
N PRO A 918 8.35 37.62 -11.07
CA PRO A 918 9.45 37.94 -10.16
C PRO A 918 8.99 38.69 -8.90
N GLU A 919 7.98 39.56 -9.01
CA GLU A 919 7.41 40.30 -7.89
C GLU A 919 6.68 39.37 -6.92
N MET A 920 5.87 38.44 -7.43
CA MET A 920 5.18 37.46 -6.58
C MET A 920 6.20 36.61 -5.80
N ILE A 921 7.24 36.12 -6.47
CA ILE A 921 8.30 35.33 -5.84
C ILE A 921 9.04 36.17 -4.79
N ALA A 922 9.34 37.44 -5.09
CA ALA A 922 9.98 38.33 -4.13
C ALA A 922 9.12 38.57 -2.88
N TYR A 923 7.79 38.67 -3.02
CA TYR A 923 6.90 38.79 -1.87
C TYR A 923 6.74 37.47 -1.09
N MET A 924 6.75 36.31 -1.76
CA MET A 924 6.81 35.01 -1.07
C MET A 924 8.06 34.90 -0.19
N LYS A 925 9.21 35.33 -0.70
CA LYS A 925 10.47 35.40 0.08
C LYS A 925 10.37 36.33 1.27
N ARG A 926 9.76 37.51 1.11
CA ARG A 926 9.53 38.44 2.25
C ARG A 926 8.59 37.86 3.31
N VAL A 927 7.59 37.09 2.89
CA VAL A 927 6.69 36.37 3.83
C VAL A 927 7.48 35.27 4.54
N LYS A 928 8.31 34.51 3.84
CA LYS A 928 9.23 33.53 4.45
C LYS A 928 10.15 34.18 5.48
N ASP A 929 10.79 35.30 5.14
CA ASP A 929 11.67 36.04 6.05
C ASP A 929 10.94 36.57 7.29
N LEU A 930 9.65 36.90 7.16
CA LEU A 930 8.81 37.36 8.26
C LEU A 930 8.51 36.25 9.27
N PHE A 931 8.13 35.06 8.80
CA PHE A 931 7.69 33.96 9.67
C PHE A 931 8.83 33.03 10.12
N ASP A 932 9.94 33.01 9.38
CA ASP A 932 11.11 32.20 9.70
C ASP A 932 12.41 32.94 9.33
N PRO A 933 12.83 33.94 10.12
CA PRO A 933 14.01 34.76 9.81
C PRO A 933 15.34 34.00 9.84
N ASN A 934 15.39 32.83 10.48
CA ASN A 934 16.58 31.96 10.49
C ASN A 934 16.56 30.90 9.39
N HIS A 935 15.50 30.86 8.57
CA HIS A 935 15.27 29.91 7.48
C HIS A 935 15.36 28.44 7.93
N ILE A 936 15.02 28.13 9.18
CA ILE A 936 15.12 26.77 9.71
C ILE A 936 14.01 25.83 9.24
N LEU A 937 12.83 26.35 8.89
CA LEU A 937 11.67 25.56 8.52
C LEU A 937 11.72 25.17 7.04
N ASN A 938 11.82 23.87 6.82
CA ASN A 938 11.80 23.20 5.52
C ASN A 938 12.69 23.87 4.46
N PRO A 939 14.01 24.04 4.72
CA PRO A 939 14.90 24.79 3.85
C PRO A 939 15.06 24.14 2.47
N TYR A 940 15.63 24.92 1.54
CA TYR A 940 15.93 24.51 0.16
C TYR A 940 14.71 24.23 -0.72
N LYS A 941 13.49 24.45 -0.23
CA LYS A 941 12.23 24.11 -0.91
C LYS A 941 11.39 25.36 -1.11
N VAL A 942 10.49 25.30 -2.09
CA VAL A 942 9.51 26.34 -2.43
C VAL A 942 10.11 27.67 -2.91
N VAL A 943 10.81 28.44 -2.06
CA VAL A 943 11.37 29.79 -2.40
C VAL A 943 12.76 30.06 -1.87
#